data_AF-A0AAE0PHH8-F1
#
_entry.id   AF-A0AAE0PHH8-F1
#
_cell.length_a   1.000
_cell.length_b   1.000
_cell.length_c   1.000
_cell.angle_alpha   90.00
_cell.angle_beta   90.00
_cell.angle_gamma   90.00
#
_symmetry.space_group_name_H-M   'P 1'
#
loop_
_entity.id
_entity.type
_entity.pdbx_description
1 polymer ?
#
loop_
_entity_poly.entity_id
_entity_poly.type
_entity_poly.pdbx_seq_one_letter_code
_entity_poly.pdbx_strand_id
1 'polypeptide(L)'
;MAEPEYPKHPFLLSIPEVEKALDTRIDNGLSSNQVPQLQQKYGENELEVGNTIAWYTIFIKQLCNAMVLVLIFAMALSFGVQDWVEGGVLAAVIILNVGIGFWQEYRAEKKMDALRALSSPSASVLRDGKTSVIPNAEVVPGDIVLLKMGDTVPADLRMFEAMNLSCDESSLTGEAEPVEKITTNDILVPGTEKPAQSEGELGIGDRVNIAYATTIVRKGRGRGIVIATGMKTEVGKIAASTSKKQRKAGRSMSTKHGHLQPVKGAGLRTWDFIGKFLGLTEGTPLQIKLSKLAYTLFFCAILLAIIVFAVNKFNIPNEVILYAISTGIAIIPESLVAVLTMTMVVATAVMRKANVVVRDLSALEALGGVTNICSDKTGTLTQGAMIVKKAWLPPSNVYTVRDSTNPNNPTEGKVTFSPDDAKSKKEEKERDYDQERTTQAIKFDVPEGENEKPKQPKTSEIDAEVTPELRLFLHATALCNLATVRFDEESDAWKTTGEPTEIAIQVFAHRFDHGKKTLEAKGWNQVAEFPFDSSIKRMSVVYNAPKDNELEWSSENSIVFTKGAVERILDLCTHIGTGDNQQPMSEELKERILEQMTDFASQGQRVLAVAYKPWEGTYHAPADISNADDSVRAQVEQDLTLLGLVGIYDPPRRETTGSIHTCAEAGIKVHMLTGDHPETAKAIAREIGIIPRNMGVLPAPVAESAVMKATDFDKLSEEEIDNLAELPLVIARCAPETKTKMIEALRRRGAFMAMTGDGVNDAPSLSRADVGIAMGSGSDVAKSAAKIVLTDDKFNSIVAAIQEGRRMFENIQKFILHLLTSNVGEVILLIAGLGFRDVDELSVFPISPLAILWINMVTSSFPAFGLSKEPASMEVMRKPPHDRKRGVFSKQILVDMFVYGTLMGTCTLMTFVIVIYGMYDGNMSLGKECNKKYSEECVPVFRARAAVFALLTWLILLSAWEFKDVRRSLFHLNPDNNKKFAVFHDLWSNKFLFWAVLIGLVSVFPTVYIPGLNRNVFKHTGISWEWGVVVGMSIVFVVGIEIWKLIKRRTGILDDHKVVKGNWSQGEEGGKMKRTMSFSLSRSWGRSKSFLRTMTSSTTGNPAADERRVDERRIDGQV
;
A
#
# COMPACT_ATOMS: atom_id res chain seq x y z
N MET A 1 -17.17 23.85 22.46
CA MET A 1 -15.93 24.63 22.28
C MET A 1 -16.30 26.05 21.87
N ALA A 2 -15.67 27.08 22.46
CA ALA A 2 -16.01 28.49 22.21
C ALA A 2 -15.69 28.90 20.77
N GLU A 3 -16.49 29.75 20.12
CA GLU A 3 -16.19 30.32 18.79
C GLU A 3 -15.39 31.62 18.92
N PRO A 4 -14.45 31.90 17.99
CA PRO A 4 -13.89 33.24 17.89
C PRO A 4 -15.02 34.19 17.47
N GLU A 5 -15.33 35.17 18.32
CA GLU A 5 -16.37 36.15 18.06
C GLU A 5 -15.82 37.28 17.18
N TYR A 6 -16.45 37.47 16.02
CA TYR A 6 -16.11 38.55 15.10
C TYR A 6 -17.28 39.55 15.03
N PRO A 7 -17.02 40.86 14.89
CA PRO A 7 -18.07 41.87 14.75
C PRO A 7 -18.85 41.74 13.44
N LYS A 8 -18.23 41.21 12.39
CA LYS A 8 -18.80 40.84 11.08
C LYS A 8 -18.06 39.59 10.58
N HIS A 9 -18.58 38.91 9.57
CA HIS A 9 -17.90 37.75 8.99
C HIS A 9 -16.47 38.12 8.53
N PRO A 10 -15.43 37.31 8.79
CA PRO A 10 -14.03 37.68 8.54
C PRO A 10 -13.67 38.14 7.12
N PHE A 11 -14.41 37.75 6.08
CA PHE A 11 -14.18 38.25 4.71
C PHE A 11 -14.51 39.74 4.55
N LEU A 12 -15.40 40.30 5.39
CA LEU A 12 -15.79 41.71 5.38
C LEU A 12 -14.84 42.60 6.20
N LEU A 13 -14.01 41.99 7.05
CA LEU A 13 -13.12 42.70 7.95
C LEU A 13 -11.82 43.08 7.24
N SER A 14 -11.31 44.26 7.59
CA SER A 14 -9.96 44.66 7.24
C SER A 14 -8.95 43.85 8.05
N ILE A 15 -7.73 43.71 7.52
CA ILE A 15 -6.67 42.93 8.15
C ILE A 15 -6.39 43.38 9.61
N PRO A 16 -6.28 44.69 9.93
CA PRO A 16 -6.06 45.15 11.30
C PRO A 16 -7.21 44.83 12.27
N GLU A 17 -8.46 44.75 11.78
CA GLU A 17 -9.61 44.36 12.59
C GLU A 17 -9.56 42.86 12.93
N VAL A 18 -9.08 42.03 12.01
CA VAL A 18 -8.87 40.59 12.24
C VAL A 18 -7.72 40.35 13.23
N GLU A 19 -6.60 41.09 13.10
CA GLU A 19 -5.50 41.06 14.09
C GLU A 19 -6.00 41.39 15.50
N LYS A 20 -6.84 42.44 15.63
CA LYS A 20 -7.40 42.86 16.91
C LYS A 20 -8.41 41.86 17.47
N ALA A 21 -9.21 41.21 16.61
CA ALA A 21 -10.19 40.21 17.04
C ALA A 21 -9.54 38.92 17.56
N LEU A 22 -8.39 38.55 16.99
CA LEU A 22 -7.68 37.30 17.31
C LEU A 22 -6.45 37.47 18.20
N ASP A 23 -6.12 38.71 18.61
CA ASP A 23 -4.95 39.07 19.42
C ASP A 23 -3.63 38.52 18.82
N THR A 24 -3.46 38.69 17.50
CA THR A 24 -2.30 38.21 16.73
C THR A 24 -1.61 39.37 16.00
N ARG A 25 -0.32 39.21 15.67
CA ARG A 25 0.49 40.20 14.92
C ARG A 25 1.07 39.59 13.66
N ILE A 26 0.89 40.23 12.51
CA ILE A 26 1.31 39.72 11.18
C ILE A 26 2.81 39.40 11.08
N ASP A 27 3.66 40.21 11.71
CA ASP A 27 5.12 40.07 11.58
C ASP A 27 5.70 38.95 12.45
N ASN A 28 5.11 38.71 13.63
CA ASN A 28 5.64 37.78 14.63
C ASN A 28 4.78 36.52 14.81
N GLY A 29 3.51 36.55 14.40
CA GLY A 29 2.53 35.52 14.71
C GLY A 29 2.16 35.46 16.19
N LEU A 30 1.55 34.34 16.60
CA LEU A 30 1.24 34.06 18.00
C LEU A 30 2.51 33.73 18.79
N SER A 31 2.51 34.03 20.09
CA SER A 31 3.58 33.60 20.98
C SER A 31 3.40 32.14 21.44
N SER A 32 4.49 31.41 21.63
CA SER A 32 4.44 30.01 22.11
C SER A 32 3.69 29.83 23.43
N ASN A 33 3.56 30.88 24.25
CA ASN A 33 2.82 30.86 25.51
C ASN A 33 1.29 30.98 25.33
N GLN A 34 0.81 31.60 24.26
CA GLN A 34 -0.62 31.77 23.96
C GLN A 34 -1.23 30.49 23.38
N VAL A 35 -0.45 29.70 22.62
CA VAL A 35 -0.93 28.53 21.87
C VAL A 35 -1.65 27.51 22.77
N PRO A 36 -1.10 27.05 23.91
CA PRO A 36 -1.79 26.06 24.75
C PRO A 36 -3.14 26.55 25.29
N GLN A 37 -3.25 27.86 25.59
CA GLN A 37 -4.48 28.47 26.08
C GLN A 37 -5.56 28.53 24.99
N LEU A 38 -5.16 28.91 23.77
CA LEU A 38 -6.03 28.96 22.60
C LEU A 38 -6.48 27.55 22.19
N GLN A 39 -5.58 26.56 22.27
CA GLN A 39 -5.90 25.17 21.96
C GLN A 39 -6.89 24.58 22.99
N GLN A 40 -6.78 24.94 24.27
CA GLN A 40 -7.77 24.57 25.28
C GLN A 40 -9.14 25.26 25.06
N LYS A 41 -9.15 26.51 24.55
CA LYS A 41 -10.37 27.29 24.30
C LYS A 41 -11.13 26.84 23.04
N TYR A 42 -10.41 26.64 21.94
CA TYR A 42 -10.99 26.38 20.61
C TYR A 42 -11.01 24.90 20.25
N GLY A 43 -10.19 24.06 20.90
CA GLY A 43 -10.00 22.65 20.55
C GLY A 43 -8.93 22.45 19.49
N GLU A 44 -8.64 21.18 19.17
CA GLU A 44 -7.72 20.79 18.11
C GLU A 44 -8.34 21.02 16.73
N ASN A 45 -7.51 21.36 15.74
CA ASN A 45 -7.93 21.55 14.36
C ASN A 45 -8.07 20.21 13.62
N GLU A 46 -9.06 19.42 14.05
CA GLU A 46 -9.45 18.18 13.40
C GLU A 46 -10.96 18.18 13.10
N LEU A 47 -11.31 17.61 11.96
CA LEU A 47 -12.70 17.27 11.67
C LEU A 47 -13.08 16.07 12.54
N GLU A 48 -14.30 16.04 13.09
CA GLU A 48 -14.80 14.87 13.83
C GLU A 48 -15.01 13.70 12.85
N VAL A 49 -13.93 12.97 12.55
CA VAL A 49 -14.00 11.76 11.73
C VAL A 49 -14.59 10.65 12.60
N GLY A 50 -15.90 10.46 12.45
CA GLY A 50 -16.67 9.28 12.86
C GLY A 50 -16.11 8.48 14.02
N ASN A 51 -16.47 8.89 15.24
CA ASN A 51 -16.39 8.19 16.52
C ASN A 51 -15.27 7.12 16.65
N THR A 52 -14.28 7.42 17.48
CA THR A 52 -13.54 6.38 18.23
C THR A 52 -14.51 5.27 18.62
N ILE A 53 -14.26 4.04 18.17
CA ILE A 53 -15.18 2.93 18.37
C ILE A 53 -15.43 2.80 19.87
N ALA A 54 -16.64 3.17 20.30
CA ALA A 54 -16.92 3.25 21.72
C ALA A 54 -16.79 1.85 22.34
N TRP A 55 -16.21 1.78 23.54
CA TRP A 55 -15.89 0.52 24.21
C TRP A 55 -17.09 -0.43 24.28
N TYR A 56 -18.30 0.10 24.48
CA TYR A 56 -19.53 -0.70 24.54
C TYR A 56 -19.85 -1.39 23.21
N THR A 57 -19.50 -0.78 22.06
CA THR A 57 -19.72 -1.41 20.75
C THR A 57 -18.80 -2.61 20.53
N ILE A 58 -17.54 -2.53 20.98
CA ILE A 58 -16.58 -3.64 20.94
C ILE A 58 -17.05 -4.75 21.89
N PHE A 59 -17.48 -4.38 23.09
CA PHE A 59 -17.99 -5.33 24.07
C PHE A 59 -19.24 -6.08 23.57
N ILE A 60 -20.22 -5.37 23.01
CA ILE A 60 -21.44 -5.98 22.44
C ILE A 60 -21.11 -6.87 21.24
N LYS A 61 -20.18 -6.45 20.37
CA LYS A 61 -19.70 -7.29 19.26
C LYS A 61 -19.14 -8.62 19.76
N GLN A 62 -18.37 -8.60 20.85
CA GLN A 62 -17.84 -9.84 21.42
C GLN A 62 -18.93 -10.69 22.08
N LEU A 63 -19.90 -10.09 22.76
CA LEU A 63 -21.03 -10.82 23.34
C LEU A 63 -21.90 -11.50 22.27
N CYS A 64 -22.12 -10.84 21.14
CA CYS A 64 -22.96 -11.32 20.05
C CYS A 64 -22.20 -12.08 18.95
N ASN A 65 -20.92 -12.37 19.19
CA ASN A 65 -20.14 -13.25 18.35
C ASN A 65 -20.84 -14.62 18.25
N ALA A 66 -20.97 -15.17 17.04
CA ALA A 66 -21.64 -16.45 16.79
C ALA A 66 -21.12 -17.58 17.68
N MET A 67 -19.82 -17.59 17.98
CA MET A 67 -19.18 -18.58 18.84
C MET A 67 -19.62 -18.46 20.30
N VAL A 68 -19.69 -17.23 20.81
CA VAL A 68 -20.18 -16.93 22.17
C VAL A 68 -21.66 -17.26 22.29
N LEU A 69 -22.45 -17.05 21.23
CA LEU A 69 -23.86 -17.44 21.22
C LEU A 69 -24.07 -18.96 21.36
N VAL A 70 -23.21 -19.79 20.77
CA VAL A 70 -23.26 -21.25 21.01
C VAL A 70 -22.96 -21.57 22.47
N LEU A 71 -21.93 -20.94 23.04
CA LEU A 71 -21.58 -21.17 24.45
C LEU A 71 -22.70 -20.70 25.39
N ILE A 72 -23.37 -19.58 25.09
CA ILE A 72 -24.54 -19.11 25.84
C ILE A 72 -25.68 -20.14 25.74
N PHE A 73 -25.93 -20.69 24.55
CA PHE A 73 -26.94 -21.73 24.36
C PHE A 73 -26.58 -23.03 25.11
N ALA A 74 -25.33 -23.46 25.05
CA ALA A 74 -24.81 -24.60 25.80
C ALA A 74 -24.94 -24.38 27.32
N MET A 75 -24.60 -23.19 27.80
CA MET A 75 -24.76 -22.77 29.20
C MET A 75 -26.23 -22.82 29.63
N ALA A 76 -27.14 -22.29 28.81
CA ALA A 76 -28.58 -22.31 29.09
C ALA A 76 -29.12 -23.75 29.16
N LEU A 77 -28.70 -24.62 28.23
CA LEU A 77 -29.04 -26.05 28.26
C LEU A 77 -28.46 -26.74 29.50
N SER A 78 -27.21 -26.47 29.86
CA SER A 78 -26.55 -27.07 31.04
C SER A 78 -27.27 -26.70 32.34
N PHE A 79 -27.66 -25.44 32.51
CA PHE A 79 -28.47 -25.02 33.66
C PHE A 79 -29.89 -25.62 33.63
N GLY A 80 -30.50 -25.73 32.44
CA GLY A 80 -31.80 -26.40 32.27
C GLY A 80 -31.77 -27.88 32.66
N VAL A 81 -30.64 -28.54 32.46
CA VAL A 81 -30.36 -29.93 32.82
C VAL A 81 -29.98 -30.12 34.30
N GLN A 82 -29.92 -29.02 35.07
CA GLN A 82 -29.49 -28.97 36.47
C GLN A 82 -28.02 -29.39 36.69
N ASP A 83 -27.18 -29.29 35.66
CA ASP A 83 -25.72 -29.43 35.82
C ASP A 83 -25.10 -28.07 36.15
N TRP A 84 -25.11 -27.75 37.45
CA TRP A 84 -24.63 -26.48 37.98
C TRP A 84 -23.12 -26.30 37.84
N VAL A 85 -22.35 -27.40 37.84
CA VAL A 85 -20.88 -27.35 37.74
C VAL A 85 -20.51 -26.98 36.31
N GLU A 86 -21.06 -27.69 35.33
CA GLU A 86 -20.76 -27.41 33.92
C GLU A 86 -21.31 -26.04 33.49
N GLY A 87 -22.54 -25.70 33.88
CA GLY A 87 -23.14 -24.39 33.60
C GLY A 87 -22.34 -23.23 34.22
N GLY A 88 -21.84 -23.40 35.45
CA GLY A 88 -20.99 -22.41 36.11
C GLY A 88 -19.63 -22.23 35.44
N VAL A 89 -18.99 -23.33 34.99
CA VAL A 89 -17.72 -23.24 34.26
C VAL A 89 -17.91 -22.60 32.89
N LEU A 90 -18.98 -22.94 32.16
CA LEU A 90 -19.33 -22.30 30.89
C LEU A 90 -19.55 -20.79 31.06
N ALA A 91 -20.28 -20.37 32.10
CA ALA A 91 -20.47 -18.96 32.42
C ALA A 91 -19.13 -18.25 32.68
N ALA A 92 -18.23 -18.86 33.45
CA ALA A 92 -16.89 -18.32 33.72
C ALA A 92 -16.04 -18.22 32.45
N VAL A 93 -16.09 -19.24 31.58
CA VAL A 93 -15.39 -19.25 30.28
C VAL A 93 -15.93 -18.15 29.37
N ILE A 94 -17.25 -17.96 29.27
CA ILE A 94 -17.85 -16.89 28.47
C ILE A 94 -17.37 -15.53 28.97
N ILE A 95 -17.42 -15.27 30.29
CA ILE A 95 -16.96 -14.01 30.88
C ILE A 95 -15.47 -13.79 30.59
N LEU A 96 -14.65 -14.82 30.75
CA LEU A 96 -13.21 -14.76 30.52
C LEU A 96 -12.89 -14.52 29.03
N ASN A 97 -13.54 -15.24 28.11
CA ASN A 97 -13.35 -15.09 26.67
C ASN A 97 -13.83 -13.72 26.16
N VAL A 98 -15.02 -13.27 26.57
CA VAL A 98 -15.53 -11.94 26.22
C VAL A 98 -14.65 -10.85 26.82
N GLY A 99 -14.19 -11.02 28.07
CA GLY A 99 -13.30 -10.07 28.74
C GLY A 99 -11.92 -9.96 28.09
N ILE A 100 -11.26 -11.10 27.84
CA ILE A 100 -9.96 -11.16 27.16
C ILE A 100 -10.10 -10.64 25.72
N GLY A 101 -11.12 -11.08 24.98
CA GLY A 101 -11.37 -10.63 23.61
C GLY A 101 -11.61 -9.12 23.53
N PHE A 102 -12.46 -8.58 24.41
CA PHE A 102 -12.69 -7.14 24.54
C PHE A 102 -11.39 -6.38 24.87
N TRP A 103 -10.62 -6.85 25.86
CA TRP A 103 -9.38 -6.17 26.25
C TRP A 103 -8.33 -6.20 25.14
N GLN A 104 -8.18 -7.32 24.45
CA GLN A 104 -7.27 -7.47 23.32
C GLN A 104 -7.66 -6.58 22.15
N GLU A 105 -8.94 -6.59 21.75
CA GLU A 105 -9.45 -5.79 20.64
C GLU A 105 -9.41 -4.29 20.97
N TYR A 106 -9.79 -3.90 22.19
CA TYR A 106 -9.69 -2.51 22.64
C TYR A 106 -8.25 -2.00 22.65
N ARG A 107 -7.30 -2.81 23.16
CA ARG A 107 -5.87 -2.43 23.18
C ARG A 107 -5.28 -2.41 21.77
N ALA A 108 -5.72 -3.32 20.90
CA ALA A 108 -5.34 -3.33 19.48
C ALA A 108 -5.82 -2.05 18.80
N GLU A 109 -7.09 -1.69 18.95
CA GLU A 109 -7.70 -0.50 18.34
C GLU A 109 -7.02 0.79 18.83
N LYS A 110 -6.77 0.93 20.14
CA LYS A 110 -6.02 2.08 20.67
C LYS A 110 -4.61 2.22 20.08
N LYS A 111 -3.91 1.09 19.90
CA LYS A 111 -2.59 1.11 19.25
C LYS A 111 -2.71 1.50 17.79
N MET A 112 -3.79 1.12 17.11
CA MET A 112 -4.05 1.50 15.73
C MET A 112 -4.38 2.98 15.59
N ASP A 113 -5.21 3.54 16.47
CA ASP A 113 -5.57 4.96 16.46
C ASP A 113 -4.33 5.85 16.69
N ALA A 114 -3.48 5.48 17.66
CA ALA A 114 -2.21 6.17 17.89
C ALA A 114 -1.25 6.08 16.68
N LEU A 115 -1.33 5.01 15.87
CA LEU A 115 -0.53 4.85 14.66
C LEU A 115 -1.11 5.66 13.48
N ARG A 116 -2.43 5.81 13.39
CA ARG A 116 -3.09 6.66 12.39
C ARG A 116 -2.82 8.15 12.62
N ALA A 117 -2.81 8.59 13.86
CA ALA A 117 -2.55 9.99 14.25
C ALA A 117 -1.17 10.50 13.79
N LEU A 118 -0.17 9.61 13.65
CA LEU A 118 1.17 9.97 13.17
C LEU A 118 1.24 10.30 11.66
N SER A 119 0.13 10.15 10.93
CA SER A 119 0.03 10.44 9.49
C SER A 119 -0.83 11.66 9.17
N SER A 120 -1.23 12.43 10.19
CA SER A 120 -2.03 13.64 10.02
C SER A 120 -1.25 14.71 9.22
N PRO A 121 -1.93 15.52 8.38
CA PRO A 121 -1.33 16.62 7.61
C PRO A 121 -0.53 17.58 8.48
N SER A 122 0.38 18.36 7.89
CA SER A 122 1.22 19.33 8.60
C SER A 122 1.01 20.75 8.07
N ALA A 123 1.08 21.75 8.94
CA ALA A 123 0.94 23.15 8.56
C ALA A 123 2.23 23.92 8.81
N SER A 124 2.63 24.78 7.86
CA SER A 124 3.73 25.73 8.05
C SER A 124 3.19 27.00 8.69
N VAL A 125 3.57 27.25 9.95
CA VAL A 125 3.11 28.41 10.72
C VAL A 125 4.25 29.35 11.11
N LEU A 126 3.94 30.63 11.29
CA LEU A 126 4.81 31.62 11.88
C LEU A 126 4.42 31.84 13.35
N ARG A 127 5.33 31.52 14.27
CA ARG A 127 5.18 31.73 15.72
C ARG A 127 6.47 32.33 16.28
N ASP A 128 6.38 33.29 17.19
CA ASP A 128 7.53 34.02 17.76
C ASP A 128 8.52 34.57 16.70
N GLY A 129 8.02 34.97 15.53
CA GLY A 129 8.83 35.46 14.41
C GLY A 129 9.63 34.38 13.66
N LYS A 130 9.45 33.09 13.99
CA LYS A 130 10.11 31.96 13.34
C LYS A 130 9.10 31.07 12.61
N THR A 131 9.45 30.65 11.40
CA THR A 131 8.66 29.67 10.65
C THR A 131 8.95 28.27 11.17
N SER A 132 7.90 27.52 11.50
CA SER A 132 7.98 26.13 11.95
C SER A 132 6.89 25.29 11.30
N VAL A 133 7.17 24.01 11.07
CA VAL A 133 6.19 23.04 10.57
C VAL A 133 5.62 22.29 11.77
N ILE A 134 4.31 22.40 11.98
CA ILE A 134 3.59 21.78 13.10
C ILE A 134 2.54 20.78 12.59
N PRO A 135 2.10 19.81 13.40
CA PRO A 135 0.95 18.97 13.08
C PRO A 135 -0.31 19.82 12.87
N ASN A 136 -1.14 19.47 11.87
CA ASN A 136 -2.34 20.24 11.55
C ASN A 136 -3.32 20.37 12.73
N ALA A 137 -3.38 19.35 13.61
CA ALA A 137 -4.22 19.35 14.81
C ALA A 137 -3.85 20.46 15.82
N GLU A 138 -2.61 20.94 15.79
CA GLU A 138 -2.08 21.99 16.69
C GLU A 138 -2.28 23.42 16.15
N VAL A 139 -2.86 23.57 14.95
CA VAL A 139 -3.19 24.88 14.39
C VAL A 139 -4.36 25.47 15.16
N VAL A 140 -4.24 26.74 15.57
CA VAL A 140 -5.28 27.45 16.34
C VAL A 140 -5.72 28.74 15.63
N PRO A 141 -6.95 29.22 15.89
CA PRO A 141 -7.37 30.55 15.43
C PRO A 141 -6.38 31.63 15.89
N GLY A 142 -5.95 32.48 14.95
CA GLY A 142 -4.92 33.51 15.15
C GLY A 142 -3.51 33.12 14.68
N ASP A 143 -3.24 31.84 14.39
CA ASP A 143 -1.97 31.43 13.77
C ASP A 143 -1.82 32.06 12.38
N ILE A 144 -0.58 32.35 11.99
CA ILE A 144 -0.25 32.80 10.64
C ILE A 144 0.27 31.60 9.85
N VAL A 145 -0.45 31.25 8.80
CA VAL A 145 -0.10 30.13 7.93
C VAL A 145 0.57 30.66 6.67
N LEU A 146 1.66 30.01 6.28
CA LEU A 146 2.34 30.24 5.02
C LEU A 146 1.90 29.16 4.02
N LEU A 147 1.37 29.60 2.89
CA LEU A 147 0.90 28.74 1.81
C LEU A 147 1.87 28.79 0.62
N LYS A 148 2.20 27.62 0.09
CA LYS A 148 2.98 27.42 -1.13
C LYS A 148 2.22 26.51 -2.08
N MET A 149 2.64 26.50 -3.35
CA MET A 149 2.09 25.59 -4.36
C MET A 149 2.12 24.14 -3.86
N GLY A 150 0.96 23.45 -3.92
CA GLY A 150 0.80 22.06 -3.48
C GLY A 150 0.42 21.88 -2.02
N ASP A 151 0.49 22.94 -1.19
CA ASP A 151 0.05 22.87 0.20
C ASP A 151 -1.47 22.69 0.24
N THR A 152 -1.92 21.89 1.21
CA THR A 152 -3.33 21.84 1.59
C THR A 152 -3.58 22.93 2.61
N VAL A 153 -4.58 23.76 2.37
CA VAL A 153 -4.94 24.83 3.29
C VAL A 153 -5.42 24.18 4.61
N PRO A 154 -4.72 24.41 5.75
CA PRO A 154 -4.91 23.62 6.98
C PRO A 154 -6.19 23.93 7.74
N ALA A 155 -6.68 25.17 7.60
CA ALA A 155 -7.80 25.75 8.31
C ALA A 155 -8.37 26.88 7.44
N ASP A 156 -9.53 27.46 7.76
CA ASP A 156 -10.01 28.61 6.98
C ASP A 156 -9.13 29.82 7.29
N LEU A 157 -8.59 30.48 6.25
CA LEU A 157 -7.62 31.56 6.35
C LEU A 157 -8.16 32.85 5.74
N ARG A 158 -7.96 33.98 6.43
CA ARG A 158 -8.11 35.31 5.84
C ARG A 158 -6.77 35.74 5.24
N MET A 159 -6.74 35.96 3.92
CA MET A 159 -5.52 36.30 3.19
C MET A 159 -5.10 37.75 3.40
N PHE A 160 -3.85 37.99 3.79
CA PHE A 160 -3.29 39.35 3.87
C PHE A 160 -2.11 39.57 2.92
N GLU A 161 -1.51 38.49 2.42
CA GLU A 161 -0.47 38.51 1.38
C GLU A 161 -0.79 37.43 0.34
N ALA A 162 -0.84 37.80 -0.94
CA ALA A 162 -1.10 36.87 -2.04
C ALA A 162 -0.32 37.32 -3.28
N MET A 163 0.53 36.43 -3.81
CA MET A 163 1.32 36.67 -5.02
C MET A 163 0.99 35.59 -6.04
N ASN A 164 0.16 35.92 -7.04
CA ASN A 164 -0.42 34.99 -8.03
C ASN A 164 -0.98 33.71 -7.38
N LEU A 165 -1.56 33.85 -6.19
CA LEU A 165 -2.07 32.74 -5.41
C LEU A 165 -3.41 32.29 -6.00
N SER A 166 -3.51 31.03 -6.39
CA SER A 166 -4.78 30.42 -6.75
C SER A 166 -5.00 29.11 -6.01
N CYS A 167 -6.23 28.89 -5.56
CA CYS A 167 -6.64 27.70 -4.83
C CYS A 167 -7.69 26.93 -5.64
N ASP A 168 -7.55 25.61 -5.68
CA ASP A 168 -8.57 24.69 -6.19
C ASP A 168 -9.62 24.47 -5.11
N GLU A 169 -10.80 25.02 -5.36
CA GLU A 169 -11.94 24.96 -4.44
C GLU A 169 -13.04 24.02 -4.95
N SER A 170 -12.74 23.19 -5.96
CA SER A 170 -13.68 22.24 -6.57
C SER A 170 -14.33 21.31 -5.56
N SER A 171 -13.61 20.97 -4.47
CA SER A 171 -14.12 20.15 -3.38
C SER A 171 -15.23 20.80 -2.54
N LEU A 172 -15.31 22.13 -2.52
CA LEU A 172 -16.34 22.89 -1.81
C LEU A 172 -17.41 23.46 -2.76
N THR A 173 -17.00 24.04 -3.88
CA THR A 173 -17.88 24.79 -4.79
C THR A 173 -18.39 23.93 -5.95
N GLY A 174 -17.68 22.86 -6.30
CA GLY A 174 -17.95 22.04 -7.49
C GLY A 174 -17.44 22.66 -8.80
N GLU A 175 -16.83 23.84 -8.75
CA GLU A 175 -16.25 24.52 -9.91
C GLU A 175 -14.81 24.05 -10.14
N ALA A 176 -14.48 23.67 -11.37
CA ALA A 176 -13.20 23.06 -11.70
C ALA A 176 -12.06 24.07 -11.91
N GLU A 177 -12.38 25.36 -12.09
CA GLU A 177 -11.38 26.39 -12.30
C GLU A 177 -10.77 26.86 -10.96
N PRO A 178 -9.44 26.92 -10.84
CA PRO A 178 -8.79 27.46 -9.65
C PRO A 178 -9.14 28.94 -9.44
N VAL A 179 -9.53 29.29 -8.22
CA VAL A 179 -9.95 30.64 -7.84
C VAL A 179 -8.72 31.45 -7.41
N GLU A 180 -8.49 32.59 -8.05
CA GLU A 180 -7.45 33.53 -7.65
C GLU A 180 -7.79 34.23 -6.33
N LYS A 181 -6.77 34.40 -5.48
CA LYS A 181 -6.93 34.93 -4.13
C LYS A 181 -6.39 36.34 -4.02
N ILE A 182 -7.21 37.22 -3.44
CA ILE A 182 -6.91 38.65 -3.24
C ILE A 182 -6.86 38.99 -1.75
N THR A 183 -6.32 40.15 -1.41
CA THR A 183 -6.16 40.60 -0.01
C THR A 183 -7.21 41.63 0.41
N THR A 184 -7.86 42.30 -0.55
CA THR A 184 -8.85 43.35 -0.30
C THR A 184 -10.14 42.81 0.33
N ASN A 185 -10.85 43.66 1.09
CA ASN A 185 -12.13 43.35 1.72
C ASN A 185 -13.34 43.87 0.92
N ASP A 186 -13.13 44.74 -0.07
CA ASP A 186 -14.18 45.28 -0.95
C ASP A 186 -14.53 44.31 -2.08
N ILE A 187 -15.16 43.18 -1.74
CA ILE A 187 -15.64 42.20 -2.73
C ILE A 187 -17.00 42.64 -3.28
N LEU A 188 -17.11 42.75 -4.60
CA LEU A 188 -18.34 43.11 -5.29
C LEU A 188 -19.31 41.92 -5.35
N VAL A 189 -20.61 42.19 -5.20
CA VAL A 189 -21.65 41.16 -5.36
C VAL A 189 -21.83 40.84 -6.86
N PRO A 190 -21.75 39.56 -7.28
CA PRO A 190 -21.86 39.16 -8.69
C PRO A 190 -23.06 39.79 -9.40
N GLY A 191 -22.81 40.51 -10.49
CA GLY A 191 -23.85 41.20 -11.27
C GLY A 191 -24.25 42.60 -10.75
N THR A 192 -23.56 43.15 -9.76
CA THR A 192 -23.77 44.52 -9.26
C THR A 192 -22.44 45.26 -8.99
N GLU A 193 -22.47 46.60 -8.98
CA GLU A 193 -21.32 47.44 -8.62
C GLU A 193 -21.22 47.72 -7.10
N LYS A 194 -21.96 46.99 -6.27
CA LYS A 194 -22.01 47.23 -4.82
C LYS A 194 -21.09 46.25 -4.08
N PRO A 195 -20.29 46.72 -3.10
CA PRO A 195 -19.55 45.84 -2.22
C PRO A 195 -20.50 45.09 -1.29
N ALA A 196 -20.20 43.83 -1.01
CA ALA A 196 -21.00 43.00 -0.11
C ALA A 196 -21.02 43.58 1.30
N GLN A 197 -22.20 43.62 1.93
CA GLN A 197 -22.36 44.13 3.31
C GLN A 197 -22.78 43.04 4.29
N SER A 198 -23.26 41.89 3.80
CA SER A 198 -23.72 40.77 4.62
C SER A 198 -23.23 39.41 4.10
N GLU A 199 -23.19 38.42 4.99
CA GLU A 199 -22.69 37.06 4.70
C GLU A 199 -23.50 36.33 3.61
N GLY A 200 -24.79 36.62 3.51
CA GLY A 200 -25.72 35.94 2.59
C GLY A 200 -25.75 36.51 1.16
N GLU A 201 -25.05 37.62 0.90
CA GLU A 201 -24.98 38.25 -0.42
C GLU A 201 -23.95 37.60 -1.36
N LEU A 202 -22.97 36.88 -0.79
CA LEU A 202 -21.90 36.21 -1.54
C LEU A 202 -21.93 34.70 -1.31
N GLY A 203 -21.81 33.94 -2.40
CA GLY A 203 -21.55 32.51 -2.33
C GLY A 203 -20.19 32.21 -1.70
N ILE A 204 -19.98 30.96 -1.29
CA ILE A 204 -18.69 30.54 -0.69
C ILE A 204 -17.55 30.71 -1.71
N GLY A 205 -17.79 30.38 -2.99
CA GLY A 205 -16.79 30.54 -4.06
C GLY A 205 -16.45 31.99 -4.40
N ASP A 206 -17.38 32.92 -4.21
CA ASP A 206 -17.15 34.35 -4.52
C ASP A 206 -16.29 35.07 -3.47
N ARG A 207 -16.04 34.43 -2.32
CA ARG A 207 -15.21 34.98 -1.22
C ARG A 207 -13.72 34.77 -1.51
N VAL A 208 -13.25 35.43 -2.55
CA VAL A 208 -11.88 35.34 -3.09
C VAL A 208 -10.76 35.77 -2.12
N ASN A 209 -11.09 36.39 -1.00
CA ASN A 209 -10.12 36.84 0.01
C ASN A 209 -9.95 35.88 1.20
N ILE A 210 -10.65 34.74 1.15
CA ILE A 210 -10.51 33.60 2.07
C ILE A 210 -9.93 32.41 1.30
N ALA A 211 -9.03 31.66 1.95
CA ALA A 211 -8.63 30.33 1.51
C ALA A 211 -9.24 29.30 2.47
N TYR A 212 -9.98 28.32 1.95
CA TYR A 212 -10.75 27.39 2.77
C TYR A 212 -9.95 26.14 3.15
N ALA A 213 -10.20 25.59 4.33
CA ALA A 213 -9.62 24.35 4.80
C ALA A 213 -9.82 23.22 3.77
N THR A 214 -8.82 22.35 3.61
CA THR A 214 -8.77 21.22 2.65
C THR A 214 -8.72 21.58 1.16
N THR A 215 -8.80 22.87 0.80
CA THR A 215 -8.51 23.32 -0.58
C THR A 215 -7.01 23.25 -0.84
N ILE A 216 -6.66 23.22 -2.13
CA ILE A 216 -5.27 22.96 -2.55
C ILE A 216 -4.74 24.16 -3.30
N VAL A 217 -3.56 24.64 -2.93
CA VAL A 217 -2.90 25.74 -3.65
C VAL A 217 -2.38 25.23 -5.00
N ARG A 218 -2.90 25.78 -6.09
CA ARG A 218 -2.51 25.40 -7.47
C ARG A 218 -1.39 26.25 -8.02
N LYS A 219 -1.38 27.55 -7.71
CA LYS A 219 -0.34 28.50 -8.14
C LYS A 219 -0.05 29.52 -7.06
N GLY A 220 1.14 30.10 -7.12
CA GLY A 220 1.56 31.22 -6.27
C GLY A 220 1.90 30.84 -4.84
N ARG A 221 2.03 31.89 -4.02
CA ARG A 221 2.28 31.81 -2.58
C ARG A 221 1.49 32.89 -1.85
N GLY A 222 1.18 32.64 -0.58
CA GLY A 222 0.50 33.64 0.23
C GLY A 222 0.60 33.37 1.72
N ARG A 223 0.17 34.36 2.50
CA ARG A 223 0.10 34.27 3.95
C ARG A 223 -1.30 34.69 4.41
N GLY A 224 -1.83 33.94 5.35
CA GLY A 224 -3.17 34.15 5.89
C GLY A 224 -3.23 33.93 7.39
N ILE A 225 -4.19 34.60 8.04
CA ILE A 225 -4.50 34.42 9.46
C ILE A 225 -5.60 33.36 9.59
N VAL A 226 -5.41 32.39 10.47
CA VAL A 226 -6.41 31.35 10.73
C VAL A 226 -7.62 31.95 11.41
N ILE A 227 -8.79 31.86 10.77
CA ILE A 227 -10.06 32.40 11.27
C ILE A 227 -10.98 31.32 11.88
N ALA A 228 -10.90 30.08 11.39
CA ALA A 228 -11.71 28.98 11.90
C ALA A 228 -10.97 27.65 11.76
N THR A 229 -11.15 26.75 12.74
CA THR A 229 -10.51 25.44 12.82
C THR A 229 -11.53 24.31 13.05
N GLY A 230 -11.17 23.08 12.69
CA GLY A 230 -11.96 21.87 12.92
C GLY A 230 -13.35 21.93 12.30
N MET A 231 -14.37 21.50 13.08
CA MET A 231 -15.78 21.46 12.65
C MET A 231 -16.40 22.83 12.34
N LYS A 232 -15.69 23.93 12.62
CA LYS A 232 -16.16 25.31 12.41
C LYS A 232 -15.76 25.89 11.06
N THR A 233 -14.82 25.24 10.36
CA THR A 233 -14.48 25.56 8.98
C THR A 233 -15.68 25.34 8.06
N GLU A 234 -15.71 25.93 6.87
CA GLU A 234 -16.78 25.66 5.89
C GLU A 234 -16.86 24.17 5.54
N VAL A 235 -15.72 23.50 5.41
CA VAL A 235 -15.66 22.04 5.23
C VAL A 235 -16.14 21.30 6.46
N GLY A 236 -15.85 21.78 7.67
CA GLY A 236 -16.40 21.27 8.92
C GLY A 236 -17.92 21.38 8.99
N LYS A 237 -18.50 22.48 8.55
CA LYS A 237 -19.96 22.68 8.44
C LYS A 237 -20.57 21.72 7.41
N ILE A 238 -19.90 21.51 6.27
CA ILE A 238 -20.30 20.51 5.26
C ILE A 238 -20.18 19.09 5.81
N ALA A 239 -19.12 18.77 6.55
CA ALA A 239 -18.92 17.47 7.20
C ALA A 239 -19.99 17.22 8.27
N ALA A 240 -20.35 18.23 9.07
CA ALA A 240 -21.44 18.17 10.04
C ALA A 240 -22.79 17.90 9.36
N SER A 241 -23.04 18.55 8.21
CA SER A 241 -24.28 18.37 7.46
C SER A 241 -24.34 17.01 6.72
N THR A 242 -23.20 16.50 6.25
CA THR A 242 -23.05 15.21 5.56
C THR A 242 -23.02 14.02 6.52
N SER A 243 -22.55 14.22 7.75
CA SER A 243 -22.62 13.25 8.86
C SER A 243 -24.08 12.89 9.22
N LYS A 244 -25.08 13.63 8.73
CA LYS A 244 -26.45 13.12 8.54
C LYS A 244 -26.45 12.04 7.46
N LYS A 245 -25.95 10.85 7.82
CA LYS A 245 -25.83 9.61 7.02
C LYS A 245 -26.73 9.60 5.78
N GLN A 246 -26.14 9.77 4.59
CA GLN A 246 -26.82 9.52 3.32
C GLN A 246 -27.51 8.15 3.37
N ARG A 247 -28.83 8.17 3.17
CA ARG A 247 -29.66 6.97 3.28
C ARG A 247 -29.51 6.16 2.00
N LYS A 248 -28.99 4.92 2.12
CA LYS A 248 -28.97 3.94 1.01
C LYS A 248 -30.36 3.85 0.34
N ALA A 249 -30.40 3.81 -0.99
CA ALA A 249 -31.63 3.78 -1.78
C ALA A 249 -32.60 2.65 -1.34
N GLY A 250 -33.91 2.91 -1.39
CA GLY A 250 -34.97 1.94 -1.04
C GLY A 250 -35.28 1.77 0.46
N ARG A 251 -34.61 2.52 1.36
CA ARG A 251 -34.78 2.44 2.83
C ARG A 251 -35.52 3.64 3.43
N SER A 252 -36.30 4.33 2.59
CA SER A 252 -37.17 5.41 3.01
C SER A 252 -38.37 4.83 3.77
N MET A 253 -38.65 5.37 4.97
CA MET A 253 -39.85 5.06 5.75
C MET A 253 -41.07 5.88 5.31
N SER A 254 -40.93 6.66 4.23
CA SER A 254 -42.00 7.51 3.73
C SER A 254 -43.03 6.70 2.93
N THR A 255 -44.29 6.80 3.32
CA THR A 255 -45.46 6.29 2.58
C THR A 255 -45.60 6.86 1.17
N LYS A 256 -44.89 7.97 0.86
CA LYS A 256 -44.90 8.62 -0.46
C LYS A 256 -44.39 7.73 -1.61
N HIS A 257 -43.64 6.68 -1.30
CA HIS A 257 -43.04 5.81 -2.31
C HIS A 257 -43.76 4.44 -2.46
N GLY A 258 -44.84 4.20 -1.70
CA GLY A 258 -45.68 3.00 -1.81
C GLY A 258 -46.16 2.49 -0.44
N HIS A 259 -47.35 1.86 -0.38
CA HIS A 259 -47.96 1.41 0.88
C HIS A 259 -47.17 0.29 1.60
N LEU A 260 -46.43 -0.54 0.85
CA LEU A 260 -45.53 -1.59 1.38
C LEU A 260 -44.09 -1.12 1.63
N GLN A 261 -43.75 0.11 1.21
CA GLN A 261 -42.41 0.66 1.36
C GLN A 261 -41.95 0.90 2.81
N PRO A 262 -42.78 1.33 3.76
CA PRO A 262 -42.34 1.44 5.16
C PRO A 262 -42.00 0.09 5.77
N VAL A 263 -42.71 -0.99 5.41
CA VAL A 263 -42.42 -2.35 5.88
C VAL A 263 -41.14 -2.90 5.23
N LYS A 264 -41.01 -2.74 3.91
CA LYS A 264 -39.80 -3.13 3.17
C LYS A 264 -38.58 -2.34 3.62
N GLY A 265 -38.74 -1.03 3.85
CA GLY A 265 -37.71 -0.13 4.35
C GLY A 265 -37.30 -0.43 5.80
N ALA A 266 -38.26 -0.77 6.66
CA ALA A 266 -38.00 -1.24 8.02
C ALA A 266 -37.24 -2.59 7.98
N GLY A 267 -37.71 -3.56 7.20
CA GLY A 267 -37.08 -4.88 7.05
C GLY A 267 -35.64 -4.81 6.52
N LEU A 268 -35.39 -3.97 5.50
CA LEU A 268 -34.05 -3.75 4.98
C LEU A 268 -33.15 -2.99 5.96
N ARG A 269 -33.71 -2.13 6.83
CA ARG A 269 -32.96 -1.46 7.90
C ARG A 269 -32.61 -2.39 9.03
N THR A 270 -33.54 -3.23 9.47
CA THR A 270 -33.24 -4.29 10.44
C THR A 270 -32.23 -5.25 9.86
N TRP A 271 -32.32 -5.62 8.58
CA TRP A 271 -31.30 -6.44 7.94
C TRP A 271 -29.93 -5.77 7.86
N ASP A 272 -29.84 -4.50 7.47
CA ASP A 272 -28.57 -3.76 7.46
C ASP A 272 -27.99 -3.63 8.87
N PHE A 273 -28.84 -3.38 9.87
CA PHE A 273 -28.44 -3.32 11.27
C PHE A 273 -27.95 -4.67 11.76
N ILE A 274 -28.68 -5.75 11.48
CA ILE A 274 -28.31 -7.13 11.81
C ILE A 274 -27.01 -7.51 11.09
N GLY A 275 -26.90 -7.28 9.78
CA GLY A 275 -25.68 -7.60 9.02
C GLY A 275 -24.45 -6.84 9.53
N LYS A 276 -24.63 -5.57 9.90
CA LYS A 276 -23.58 -4.76 10.55
C LYS A 276 -23.23 -5.29 11.94
N PHE A 277 -24.25 -5.65 12.72
CA PHE A 277 -24.11 -6.17 14.07
C PHE A 277 -23.42 -7.54 14.11
N LEU A 278 -23.75 -8.41 13.16
CA LEU A 278 -23.17 -9.75 12.98
C LEU A 278 -21.80 -9.72 12.28
N GLY A 279 -21.25 -8.53 11.97
CA GLY A 279 -19.93 -8.40 11.32
C GLY A 279 -19.87 -9.01 9.91
N LEU A 280 -21.03 -9.12 9.23
CA LEU A 280 -21.14 -9.66 7.88
C LEU A 280 -20.95 -8.59 6.79
N THR A 281 -21.01 -7.31 7.17
CA THR A 281 -20.96 -6.17 6.23
C THR A 281 -19.89 -5.13 6.57
N GLU A 282 -19.30 -5.17 7.78
CA GLU A 282 -18.24 -4.24 8.21
C GLU A 282 -16.98 -5.00 8.62
N GLY A 283 -15.82 -4.49 8.22
CA GLY A 283 -14.50 -5.09 8.48
C GLY A 283 -13.70 -5.36 7.20
N THR A 284 -12.52 -5.93 7.36
CA THR A 284 -11.68 -6.36 6.24
C THR A 284 -12.35 -7.52 5.46
N PRO A 285 -12.07 -7.69 4.16
CA PRO A 285 -12.59 -8.83 3.39
C PRO A 285 -12.33 -10.19 4.06
N LEU A 286 -11.18 -10.36 4.72
CA LEU A 286 -10.86 -11.54 5.51
C LEU A 286 -11.75 -11.68 6.75
N GLN A 287 -11.93 -10.61 7.53
CA GLN A 287 -12.85 -10.63 8.68
C GLN A 287 -14.25 -11.06 8.26
N ILE A 288 -14.76 -10.53 7.14
CA ILE A 288 -16.08 -10.92 6.60
C ILE A 288 -16.12 -12.41 6.23
N LYS A 289 -15.07 -12.93 5.57
CA LYS A 289 -14.99 -14.37 5.25
C LYS A 289 -14.96 -15.24 6.51
N LEU A 290 -14.27 -14.80 7.56
CA LEU A 290 -14.21 -15.53 8.83
C LEU A 290 -15.50 -15.43 9.64
N SER A 291 -16.19 -14.28 9.61
CA SER A 291 -17.55 -14.16 10.17
C SER A 291 -18.51 -15.15 9.49
N LYS A 292 -18.47 -15.24 8.14
CA LYS A 292 -19.25 -16.23 7.39
C LYS A 292 -18.91 -17.68 7.78
N LEU A 293 -17.62 -17.98 7.97
CA LEU A 293 -17.20 -19.29 8.48
C LEU A 293 -17.80 -19.55 9.87
N ALA A 294 -17.72 -18.61 10.80
CA ALA A 294 -18.26 -18.76 12.15
C ALA A 294 -19.77 -19.10 12.14
N TYR A 295 -20.56 -18.43 11.29
CA TYR A 295 -21.97 -18.79 11.11
C TYR A 295 -22.17 -20.14 10.43
N THR A 296 -21.30 -20.51 9.48
CA THR A 296 -21.35 -21.84 8.87
C THR A 296 -21.10 -22.93 9.92
N LEU A 297 -20.10 -22.75 10.78
CA LEU A 297 -19.80 -23.65 11.89
C LEU A 297 -20.92 -23.66 12.94
N PHE A 298 -21.58 -22.53 13.20
CA PHE A 298 -22.78 -22.47 14.04
C PHE A 298 -23.90 -23.38 13.52
N PHE A 299 -24.23 -23.31 12.23
CA PHE A 299 -25.22 -24.20 11.63
C PHE A 299 -24.76 -25.67 11.65
N CYS A 300 -23.47 -25.93 11.45
CA CYS A 300 -22.91 -27.28 11.60
C CYS A 300 -23.03 -27.79 13.04
N ALA A 301 -22.81 -26.95 14.06
CA ALA A 301 -22.97 -27.34 15.47
C ALA A 301 -24.42 -27.78 15.77
N ILE A 302 -25.41 -27.02 15.28
CA ILE A 302 -26.83 -27.39 15.40
C ILE A 302 -27.11 -28.72 14.69
N LEU A 303 -26.58 -28.90 13.48
CA LEU A 303 -26.73 -30.16 12.74
C LEU A 303 -26.13 -31.35 13.50
N LEU A 304 -24.95 -31.19 14.09
CA LEU A 304 -24.31 -32.22 14.90
C LEU A 304 -25.14 -32.55 16.15
N ALA A 305 -25.71 -31.55 16.82
CA ALA A 305 -26.63 -31.77 17.94
C ALA A 305 -27.88 -32.57 17.52
N ILE A 306 -28.45 -32.26 16.35
CA ILE A 306 -29.57 -33.04 15.78
C ILE A 306 -29.15 -34.49 15.50
N ILE A 307 -27.94 -34.72 14.97
CA ILE A 307 -27.41 -36.07 14.75
C ILE A 307 -27.29 -36.83 16.08
N VAL A 308 -26.76 -36.19 17.13
CA VAL A 308 -26.66 -36.79 18.47
C VAL A 308 -28.06 -37.20 18.97
N PHE A 309 -29.07 -36.33 18.84
CA PHE A 309 -30.44 -36.66 19.22
C PHE A 309 -31.03 -37.78 18.37
N ALA A 310 -30.79 -37.78 17.05
CA ALA A 310 -31.31 -38.79 16.14
C ALA A 310 -30.72 -40.19 16.41
N VAL A 311 -29.42 -40.30 16.70
CA VAL A 311 -28.76 -41.56 17.06
C VAL A 311 -29.34 -42.15 18.35
N ASN A 312 -29.78 -41.30 19.27
CA ASN A 312 -30.47 -41.66 20.50
C ASN A 312 -32.00 -41.74 20.33
N LYS A 313 -32.51 -41.87 19.09
CA LYS A 313 -33.95 -42.00 18.76
C LYS A 313 -34.82 -40.87 19.32
N PHE A 314 -34.28 -39.66 19.44
CA PHE A 314 -34.91 -38.50 20.08
C PHE A 314 -35.35 -38.74 21.53
N ASN A 315 -34.76 -39.73 22.20
CA ASN A 315 -34.78 -39.80 23.65
C ASN A 315 -33.73 -38.83 24.19
N ILE A 316 -34.15 -37.83 24.97
CA ILE A 316 -33.31 -36.70 25.37
C ILE A 316 -33.13 -36.69 26.91
N PRO A 317 -32.49 -37.71 27.51
CA PRO A 317 -32.06 -37.62 28.89
C PRO A 317 -30.89 -36.63 29.02
N ASN A 318 -30.64 -36.18 30.25
CA ASN A 318 -29.59 -35.23 30.59
C ASN A 318 -28.22 -35.58 29.95
N GLU A 319 -27.86 -36.86 29.87
CA GLU A 319 -26.58 -37.31 29.30
C GLU A 319 -26.46 -37.08 27.79
N VAL A 320 -27.55 -37.28 27.05
CA VAL A 320 -27.59 -37.02 25.60
C VAL A 320 -27.51 -35.52 25.34
N ILE A 321 -28.08 -34.68 26.22
CA ILE A 321 -27.93 -33.21 26.14
C ILE A 321 -26.47 -32.81 26.37
N LEU A 322 -25.81 -33.36 27.41
CA LEU A 322 -24.39 -33.11 27.67
C LEU A 322 -23.51 -33.53 26.48
N TYR A 323 -23.82 -34.66 25.84
CA TYR A 323 -23.11 -35.10 24.64
C TYR A 323 -23.32 -34.14 23.45
N ALA A 324 -24.54 -33.66 23.25
CA ALA A 324 -24.86 -32.70 22.20
C ALA A 324 -24.14 -31.36 22.44
N ILE A 325 -24.07 -30.90 23.70
CA ILE A 325 -23.28 -29.73 24.11
C ILE A 325 -21.79 -29.96 23.79
N SER A 326 -21.23 -31.10 24.20
CA SER A 326 -19.84 -31.48 23.92
C SER A 326 -19.50 -31.41 22.43
N THR A 327 -20.37 -31.96 21.59
CA THR A 327 -20.19 -32.04 20.14
C THR A 327 -20.35 -30.65 19.49
N GLY A 328 -21.25 -29.82 20.02
CA GLY A 328 -21.43 -28.44 19.58
C GLY A 328 -20.25 -27.54 19.95
N ILE A 329 -19.59 -27.77 21.09
CA ILE A 329 -18.41 -27.00 21.52
C ILE A 329 -17.18 -27.36 20.68
N ALA A 330 -16.99 -28.64 20.35
CA ALA A 330 -15.83 -29.14 19.60
C ALA A 330 -15.62 -28.47 18.22
N ILE A 331 -16.67 -27.97 17.59
CA ILE A 331 -16.57 -27.33 16.27
C ILE A 331 -16.17 -25.84 16.35
N ILE A 332 -16.17 -25.23 17.53
CA ILE A 332 -16.02 -23.77 17.72
C ILE A 332 -14.54 -23.36 17.79
N PRO A 333 -14.04 -22.50 16.89
CA PRO A 333 -12.66 -22.02 16.93
C PRO A 333 -12.56 -20.73 17.76
N GLU A 334 -12.69 -20.83 19.08
CA GLU A 334 -12.85 -19.67 20.00
C GLU A 334 -11.80 -18.56 19.82
N SER A 335 -10.54 -18.92 19.59
CA SER A 335 -9.41 -17.98 19.51
C SER A 335 -9.18 -17.37 18.13
N LEU A 336 -9.94 -17.78 17.10
CA LEU A 336 -9.68 -17.43 15.71
C LEU A 336 -9.66 -15.91 15.45
N VAL A 337 -10.69 -15.20 15.92
CA VAL A 337 -10.83 -13.75 15.69
C VAL A 337 -9.76 -12.97 16.46
N ALA A 338 -9.49 -13.37 17.70
CA ALA A 338 -8.47 -12.75 18.55
C ALA A 338 -7.05 -12.90 17.96
N VAL A 339 -6.69 -14.10 17.51
CA VAL A 339 -5.39 -14.37 16.87
C VAL A 339 -5.26 -13.57 15.59
N LEU A 340 -6.31 -13.47 14.77
CA LEU A 340 -6.30 -12.67 13.56
C LEU A 340 -6.02 -11.18 13.83
N THR A 341 -6.78 -10.56 14.74
CA THR A 341 -6.60 -9.14 15.08
C THR A 341 -5.20 -8.89 15.61
N MET A 342 -4.67 -9.77 16.47
CA MET A 342 -3.30 -9.66 16.96
C MET A 342 -2.26 -9.81 15.84
N THR A 343 -2.52 -10.69 14.87
CA THR A 343 -1.64 -10.87 13.69
C THR A 343 -1.54 -9.57 12.88
N MET A 344 -2.68 -8.91 12.64
CA MET A 344 -2.72 -7.62 11.94
C MET A 344 -1.94 -6.54 12.71
N VAL A 345 -2.11 -6.45 14.03
CA VAL A 345 -1.35 -5.50 14.87
C VAL A 345 0.15 -5.76 14.82
N VAL A 346 0.57 -7.04 14.87
CA VAL A 346 1.99 -7.41 14.76
C VAL A 346 2.54 -7.03 13.38
N ALA A 347 1.79 -7.27 12.30
CA ALA A 347 2.19 -6.88 10.95
C ALA A 347 2.38 -5.36 10.83
N THR A 348 1.43 -4.56 11.32
CA THR A 348 1.56 -3.08 11.34
C THR A 348 2.77 -2.63 12.16
N ALA A 349 3.02 -3.25 13.31
CA ALA A 349 4.16 -2.91 14.15
C ALA A 349 5.52 -3.22 13.48
N VAL A 350 5.59 -4.30 12.69
CA VAL A 350 6.78 -4.65 11.90
C VAL A 350 6.95 -3.68 10.73
N MET A 351 5.88 -3.37 10.00
CA MET A 351 5.90 -2.39 8.90
C MET A 351 6.35 -1.01 9.37
N ARG A 352 5.92 -0.57 10.54
CA ARG A 352 6.40 0.70 11.12
C ARG A 352 7.92 0.72 11.32
N LYS A 353 8.52 -0.38 11.77
CA LYS A 353 9.98 -0.48 11.91
C LYS A 353 10.71 -0.42 10.56
N ALA A 354 10.00 -0.74 9.48
CA ALA A 354 10.45 -0.60 8.11
C ALA A 354 10.00 0.73 7.48
N ASN A 355 9.65 1.75 8.28
CA ASN A 355 9.22 3.08 7.82
C ASN A 355 7.93 3.08 6.96
N VAL A 356 7.08 2.07 7.14
CA VAL A 356 5.79 1.96 6.44
C VAL A 356 4.66 2.17 7.45
N VAL A 357 3.90 3.25 7.27
CA VAL A 357 2.74 3.59 8.10
C VAL A 357 1.46 3.14 7.40
N VAL A 358 0.73 2.24 8.04
CA VAL A 358 -0.53 1.70 7.52
C VAL A 358 -1.70 2.47 8.13
N ARG A 359 -2.50 3.13 7.29
CA ARG A 359 -3.70 3.88 7.71
C ARG A 359 -4.95 3.01 7.69
N ASP A 360 -5.03 2.10 6.73
CA ASP A 360 -6.13 1.15 6.56
C ASP A 360 -5.65 -0.30 6.67
N LEU A 361 -6.20 -1.06 7.62
CA LEU A 361 -5.91 -2.49 7.81
C LEU A 361 -6.29 -3.34 6.59
N SER A 362 -7.29 -2.92 5.81
CA SER A 362 -7.67 -3.63 4.59
C SER A 362 -6.52 -3.64 3.56
N ALA A 363 -5.63 -2.65 3.62
CA ALA A 363 -4.43 -2.56 2.79
C ALA A 363 -3.42 -3.68 3.11
N LEU A 364 -3.33 -4.14 4.36
CA LEU A 364 -2.43 -5.25 4.74
C LEU A 364 -2.83 -6.57 4.08
N GLU A 365 -4.13 -6.87 4.07
CA GLU A 365 -4.66 -8.07 3.41
C GLU A 365 -4.44 -8.00 1.90
N ALA A 366 -4.63 -6.80 1.35
CA ALA A 366 -4.44 -6.48 -0.04
C ALA A 366 -2.98 -6.66 -0.50
N LEU A 367 -1.99 -6.17 0.27
CA LEU A 367 -0.57 -6.21 -0.10
C LEU A 367 -0.06 -7.61 -0.48
N GLY A 368 -0.56 -8.66 0.19
CA GLY A 368 -0.17 -10.04 -0.11
C GLY A 368 -0.62 -10.55 -1.50
N GLY A 369 -1.59 -9.87 -2.11
CA GLY A 369 -2.14 -10.21 -3.43
C GLY A 369 -1.71 -9.27 -4.55
N VAL A 370 -0.79 -8.32 -4.33
CA VAL A 370 -0.36 -7.34 -5.35
C VAL A 370 0.30 -8.04 -6.52
N THR A 371 -0.26 -7.81 -7.71
CA THR A 371 0.20 -8.32 -9.01
C THR A 371 0.84 -7.24 -9.88
N ASN A 372 0.39 -6.00 -9.70
CA ASN A 372 0.85 -4.86 -10.49
C ASN A 372 1.13 -3.67 -9.55
N ILE A 373 2.22 -2.95 -9.80
CA ILE A 373 2.55 -1.69 -9.13
C ILE A 373 2.53 -0.62 -10.19
N CYS A 374 1.60 0.32 -10.12
CA CYS A 374 1.65 1.55 -10.87
C CYS A 374 2.42 2.58 -10.05
N SER A 375 3.45 3.19 -10.63
CA SER A 375 4.33 4.10 -9.91
C SER A 375 4.53 5.39 -10.68
N ASP A 376 4.35 6.52 -10.00
CA ASP A 376 4.86 7.78 -10.54
C ASP A 376 6.39 7.74 -10.63
N LYS A 377 6.94 8.47 -11.59
CA LYS A 377 8.39 8.52 -11.79
C LYS A 377 9.05 9.51 -10.82
N THR A 378 8.57 10.75 -10.80
CA THR A 378 9.23 11.87 -10.12
C THR A 378 8.97 11.76 -8.62
N GLY A 379 10.01 11.94 -7.79
CA GLY A 379 9.88 11.88 -6.33
C GLY A 379 9.63 10.47 -5.77
N THR A 380 9.17 9.51 -6.58
CA THR A 380 8.92 8.12 -6.19
C THR A 380 10.03 7.17 -6.67
N LEU A 381 10.14 6.92 -7.98
CA LEU A 381 11.21 6.07 -8.54
C LEU A 381 12.56 6.80 -8.59
N THR A 382 12.51 8.11 -8.77
CA THR A 382 13.64 9.03 -8.76
C THR A 382 13.68 9.84 -7.48
N GLN A 383 14.79 10.55 -7.26
CA GLN A 383 14.98 11.37 -6.07
C GLN A 383 14.07 12.62 -6.07
N GLY A 384 13.52 13.02 -7.23
CA GLY A 384 12.76 14.27 -7.35
C GLY A 384 13.65 15.51 -7.21
N ALA A 385 14.96 15.32 -7.31
CA ALA A 385 15.97 16.35 -7.12
C ALA A 385 16.90 16.33 -8.33
N MET A 386 17.05 17.47 -8.99
CA MET A 386 17.66 17.56 -10.31
C MET A 386 19.17 17.80 -10.19
N ILE A 387 19.95 17.26 -11.12
CA ILE A 387 21.40 17.48 -11.22
C ILE A 387 21.73 17.88 -12.67
N VAL A 388 22.59 18.88 -12.87
CA VAL A 388 23.13 19.15 -14.21
C VAL A 388 24.05 18.00 -14.61
N LYS A 389 23.76 17.35 -15.74
CA LYS A 389 24.55 16.24 -16.27
C LYS A 389 25.40 16.68 -17.46
N LYS A 390 24.84 17.53 -18.32
CA LYS A 390 25.57 18.11 -19.45
C LYS A 390 25.23 19.59 -19.64
N ALA A 391 26.17 20.37 -20.14
CA ALA A 391 25.93 21.70 -20.69
C ALA A 391 26.59 21.79 -22.08
N TRP A 392 25.88 22.34 -23.06
CA TRP A 392 26.35 22.52 -24.42
C TRP A 392 26.47 24.02 -24.71
N LEU A 393 27.63 24.43 -25.21
CA LEU A 393 28.00 25.80 -25.55
C LEU A 393 28.43 25.85 -27.04
N PRO A 394 27.88 26.76 -27.86
CA PRO A 394 28.34 26.98 -29.23
C PRO A 394 29.80 27.48 -29.26
N PRO A 395 30.60 27.15 -30.29
CA PRO A 395 30.20 26.44 -31.52
C PRO A 395 30.11 24.90 -31.38
N SER A 396 30.68 24.25 -30.36
CA SER A 396 30.75 22.77 -30.22
C SER A 396 31.37 22.30 -28.88
N ASN A 397 31.02 22.87 -27.74
CA ASN A 397 31.63 22.57 -26.44
C ASN A 397 30.64 21.85 -25.51
N VAL A 398 30.88 20.57 -25.20
CA VAL A 398 30.05 19.81 -24.24
C VAL A 398 30.80 19.62 -22.92
N TYR A 399 30.23 20.19 -21.85
CA TYR A 399 30.67 19.98 -20.47
C TYR A 399 29.83 18.86 -19.86
N THR A 400 30.46 17.83 -19.31
CA THR A 400 29.77 16.69 -18.68
C THR A 400 30.14 16.60 -17.21
N VAL A 401 29.12 16.54 -16.34
CA VAL A 401 29.27 16.30 -14.91
C VAL A 401 29.21 14.80 -14.64
N ARG A 402 30.29 14.23 -14.10
CA ARG A 402 30.39 12.81 -13.70
C ARG A 402 30.44 12.66 -12.19
N ASP A 403 30.00 11.50 -11.71
CA ASP A 403 30.08 11.07 -10.30
C ASP A 403 29.41 12.03 -9.28
N SER A 404 28.40 12.78 -9.72
CA SER A 404 27.56 13.60 -8.83
C SER A 404 26.27 12.85 -8.52
N THR A 405 26.13 12.36 -7.29
CA THR A 405 24.91 11.68 -6.82
C THR A 405 24.06 12.53 -5.89
N ASN A 406 24.67 13.50 -5.19
CA ASN A 406 23.97 14.44 -4.32
C ASN A 406 23.57 15.73 -5.08
N PRO A 407 22.27 16.02 -5.22
CA PRO A 407 21.78 17.22 -5.90
C PRO A 407 22.16 18.54 -5.22
N ASN A 408 22.40 18.52 -3.90
CA ASN A 408 22.60 19.73 -3.11
C ASN A 408 24.09 20.07 -2.91
N ASN A 409 24.99 19.14 -3.23
CA ASN A 409 26.42 19.30 -2.96
C ASN A 409 27.19 19.76 -4.22
N PRO A 410 27.70 21.00 -4.24
CA PRO A 410 28.53 21.49 -5.35
C PRO A 410 29.94 20.88 -5.36
N THR A 411 30.41 20.25 -4.29
CA THR A 411 31.77 19.69 -4.21
C THR A 411 31.87 18.24 -4.72
N GLU A 412 30.73 17.57 -4.94
CA GLU A 412 30.70 16.15 -5.33
C GLU A 412 30.65 15.97 -6.85
N GLY A 413 31.59 15.22 -7.44
CA GLY A 413 31.65 14.96 -8.87
C GLY A 413 32.58 15.92 -9.63
N LYS A 414 33.02 15.52 -10.83
CA LYS A 414 33.97 16.28 -11.67
C LYS A 414 33.34 16.72 -12.97
N VAL A 415 33.68 17.93 -13.43
CA VAL A 415 33.26 18.45 -14.74
C VAL A 415 34.38 18.22 -15.75
N THR A 416 34.03 17.51 -16.82
CA THR A 416 34.94 17.17 -17.92
C THR A 416 34.51 17.86 -19.20
N PHE A 417 35.47 18.23 -20.04
CA PHE A 417 35.24 18.89 -21.33
C PHE A 417 35.51 17.93 -22.49
N SER A 418 34.63 17.95 -23.51
CA SER A 418 34.87 17.29 -24.79
C SER A 418 34.44 18.21 -25.95
N PRO A 419 35.34 18.53 -26.90
CA PRO A 419 34.96 19.20 -28.14
C PRO A 419 34.11 18.26 -29.03
N ASP A 420 33.04 18.77 -29.61
CA ASP A 420 32.01 18.03 -30.39
C ASP A 420 32.55 17.44 -31.71
N ASP A 421 33.80 17.76 -32.11
CA ASP A 421 34.48 17.19 -33.28
C ASP A 421 34.79 15.69 -33.14
N ALA A 422 34.51 15.09 -31.97
CA ALA A 422 34.48 13.65 -31.77
C ALA A 422 33.15 13.00 -32.22
N LYS A 423 32.54 13.45 -33.32
CA LYS A 423 31.80 12.52 -34.21
C LYS A 423 32.82 11.57 -34.85
N SER A 424 33.45 10.72 -34.04
CA SER A 424 34.02 9.47 -34.54
C SER A 424 32.86 8.74 -35.19
N LYS A 425 32.96 8.56 -36.51
CA LYS A 425 32.21 7.65 -37.35
C LYS A 425 31.28 6.74 -36.54
N LYS A 426 29.98 6.77 -36.86
CA LYS A 426 29.12 5.59 -36.71
C LYS A 426 29.75 4.45 -37.51
N GLU A 427 30.80 3.82 -37.01
CA GLU A 427 31.06 2.43 -37.32
C GLU A 427 29.95 1.68 -36.61
N GLU A 428 29.00 1.17 -37.40
CA GLU A 428 28.12 0.10 -36.95
C GLU A 428 29.00 -0.93 -36.25
N LYS A 429 28.90 -1.01 -34.93
CA LYS A 429 29.39 -2.20 -34.22
C LYS A 429 28.56 -3.35 -34.76
N GLU A 430 29.16 -4.15 -35.64
CA GLU A 430 28.69 -5.50 -35.93
C GLU A 430 28.39 -6.16 -34.59
N ARG A 431 27.11 -6.47 -34.37
CA ARG A 431 26.66 -7.17 -33.18
C ARG A 431 27.25 -8.57 -33.24
N ASP A 432 28.16 -8.86 -32.32
CA ASP A 432 28.64 -10.22 -32.10
C ASP A 432 27.54 -11.03 -31.41
N TYR A 433 26.74 -11.71 -32.23
CA TYR A 433 25.64 -12.56 -31.77
C TYR A 433 26.11 -13.78 -30.96
N ASP A 434 27.41 -14.14 -31.02
CA ASP A 434 27.95 -15.28 -30.28
C ASP A 434 28.32 -14.92 -28.83
N GLN A 435 28.89 -13.74 -28.58
CA GLN A 435 29.12 -13.28 -27.21
C GLN A 435 27.83 -13.06 -26.42
N GLU A 436 26.77 -12.59 -27.09
CA GLU A 436 25.45 -12.36 -26.50
C GLU A 436 24.73 -13.67 -26.13
N ARG A 437 25.13 -14.82 -26.70
CA ARG A 437 24.63 -16.15 -26.30
C ARG A 437 25.36 -16.72 -25.09
N THR A 438 26.64 -16.40 -24.90
CA THR A 438 27.49 -16.99 -23.84
C THR A 438 27.39 -16.38 -22.45
N THR A 439 26.60 -15.31 -22.24
CA THR A 439 26.37 -14.77 -20.88
C THR A 439 25.36 -15.57 -20.05
N GLN A 440 24.84 -16.69 -20.57
CA GLN A 440 24.19 -17.71 -19.76
C GLN A 440 25.24 -18.70 -19.25
N ALA A 441 25.44 -18.68 -17.93
CA ALA A 441 26.38 -19.49 -17.17
C ALA A 441 26.53 -20.94 -17.67
N ILE A 442 27.66 -21.22 -18.32
CA ILE A 442 28.33 -22.52 -18.26
C ILE A 442 29.73 -22.24 -17.73
N LYS A 443 30.00 -22.67 -16.48
CA LYS A 443 31.37 -22.71 -15.96
C LYS A 443 32.12 -23.80 -16.71
N PHE A 444 33.04 -23.41 -17.57
CA PHE A 444 34.17 -24.27 -17.93
C PHE A 444 35.38 -23.84 -17.09
N ASP A 445 36.06 -24.82 -16.50
CA ASP A 445 37.36 -24.62 -15.84
C ASP A 445 38.38 -24.21 -16.91
N VAL A 446 38.62 -22.91 -17.04
CA VAL A 446 39.71 -22.34 -17.84
C VAL A 446 40.74 -21.76 -16.86
N PRO A 447 42.05 -22.05 -17.01
CA PRO A 447 43.07 -21.61 -16.05
C PRO A 447 43.16 -20.09 -15.98
N GLU A 448 43.52 -19.57 -14.80
CA GLU A 448 43.67 -18.14 -14.51
C GLU A 448 44.64 -17.46 -15.49
N GLY A 449 44.07 -16.81 -16.51
CA GLY A 449 44.72 -15.83 -17.37
C GLY A 449 44.00 -14.50 -17.22
N GLU A 450 44.76 -13.44 -16.98
CA GLU A 450 44.30 -12.07 -16.69
C GLU A 450 43.18 -11.60 -17.62
N ASN A 451 41.94 -11.60 -17.12
CA ASN A 451 40.83 -10.93 -17.77
C ASN A 451 40.92 -9.42 -17.51
N GLU A 452 41.75 -8.72 -18.29
CA GLU A 452 41.61 -7.28 -18.46
C GLU A 452 40.23 -7.00 -19.08
N LYS A 453 39.35 -6.33 -18.31
CA LYS A 453 38.09 -5.79 -18.85
C LYS A 453 38.43 -4.87 -20.03
N PRO A 454 37.68 -4.92 -21.16
CA PRO A 454 37.92 -4.03 -22.28
C PRO A 454 37.72 -2.58 -21.82
N LYS A 455 38.83 -1.83 -21.73
CA LYS A 455 38.79 -0.38 -21.48
C LYS A 455 38.08 0.26 -22.68
N GLN A 456 36.95 0.90 -22.42
CA GLN A 456 36.37 1.83 -23.38
C GLN A 456 37.45 2.87 -23.76
N PRO A 457 37.56 3.27 -25.04
CA PRO A 457 38.54 4.26 -25.45
C PRO A 457 38.26 5.55 -24.68
N LYS A 458 39.21 5.95 -23.83
CA LYS A 458 39.21 7.27 -23.20
C LYS A 458 39.42 8.27 -24.32
N THR A 459 38.35 8.95 -24.75
CA THR A 459 38.48 10.31 -25.29
C THR A 459 39.34 11.09 -24.31
N SER A 460 40.28 11.89 -24.81
CA SER A 460 41.22 12.68 -24.01
C SER A 460 40.45 13.75 -23.22
N GLU A 461 39.96 13.37 -22.05
CA GLU A 461 39.18 14.23 -21.14
C GLU A 461 40.13 15.14 -20.37
N ILE A 462 39.95 16.44 -20.52
CA ILE A 462 40.69 17.51 -19.82
C ILE A 462 39.75 18.07 -18.74
N ASP A 463 40.28 18.43 -17.57
CA ASP A 463 39.53 19.13 -16.53
C ASP A 463 39.04 20.49 -17.07
N ALA A 464 37.79 20.87 -16.79
CA ALA A 464 37.19 22.07 -17.36
C ALA A 464 37.75 23.36 -16.72
N GLU A 465 38.43 24.19 -17.51
CA GLU A 465 38.79 25.57 -17.15
C GLU A 465 37.69 26.56 -17.52
N VAL A 466 37.58 27.68 -16.79
CA VAL A 466 36.54 28.70 -17.02
C VAL A 466 36.92 29.57 -18.22
N THR A 467 36.44 29.22 -19.42
CA THR A 467 36.55 30.06 -20.63
C THR A 467 35.65 31.30 -20.54
N PRO A 468 35.90 32.37 -21.32
CA PRO A 468 35.01 33.54 -21.37
C PRO A 468 33.56 33.19 -21.74
N GLU A 469 33.34 32.25 -22.66
CA GLU A 469 31.98 31.82 -23.03
C GLU A 469 31.30 31.06 -21.89
N LEU A 470 32.03 30.15 -21.22
CA LEU A 470 31.52 29.43 -20.06
C LEU A 470 31.23 30.41 -18.91
N ARG A 471 32.08 31.42 -18.69
CA ARG A 471 31.87 32.44 -17.65
C ARG A 471 30.55 33.18 -17.85
N LEU A 472 30.24 33.63 -19.06
CA LEU A 472 28.97 34.32 -19.31
C LEU A 472 27.76 33.38 -19.13
N PHE A 473 27.88 32.13 -19.57
CA PHE A 473 26.86 31.11 -19.30
C PHE A 473 26.65 30.85 -17.81
N LEU A 474 27.72 30.81 -17.01
CA LEU A 474 27.66 30.66 -15.54
C LEU A 474 27.00 31.88 -14.88
N HIS A 475 27.28 33.10 -15.34
CA HIS A 475 26.61 34.31 -14.84
C HIS A 475 25.12 34.29 -15.17
N ALA A 476 24.74 33.98 -16.42
CA ALA A 476 23.34 33.91 -16.83
C ALA A 476 22.57 32.85 -16.04
N THR A 477 23.17 31.68 -15.83
CA THR A 477 22.56 30.57 -15.08
C THR A 477 22.47 30.84 -13.58
N ALA A 478 23.42 31.57 -12.99
CA ALA A 478 23.43 31.93 -11.58
C ALA A 478 22.52 33.12 -11.25
N LEU A 479 22.48 34.15 -12.10
CA LEU A 479 21.71 35.38 -11.86
C LEU A 479 20.24 35.23 -12.26
N CYS A 480 19.94 34.52 -13.35
CA CYS A 480 18.57 34.14 -13.73
C CYS A 480 18.09 32.96 -12.87
N ASN A 481 18.11 33.11 -11.54
CA ASN A 481 17.86 32.02 -10.60
C ASN A 481 17.38 32.58 -9.25
N LEU A 482 16.37 31.94 -8.65
CA LEU A 482 15.88 32.28 -7.30
C LEU A 482 16.44 31.35 -6.23
N ALA A 483 17.02 30.21 -6.63
CA ALA A 483 17.57 29.26 -5.69
C ALA A 483 18.81 29.82 -4.97
N THR A 484 18.90 29.54 -3.67
CA THR A 484 20.09 29.83 -2.88
C THR A 484 20.71 28.55 -2.35
N VAL A 485 22.04 28.48 -2.43
CA VAL A 485 22.86 27.37 -1.94
C VAL A 485 23.74 27.95 -0.85
N ARG A 486 23.70 27.38 0.36
CA ARG A 486 24.47 27.83 1.52
C ARG A 486 25.07 26.63 2.23
N PHE A 487 26.27 26.78 2.75
CA PHE A 487 26.85 25.81 3.66
C PHE A 487 26.40 26.14 5.09
N ASP A 488 25.88 25.14 5.80
CA ASP A 488 25.46 25.28 7.19
C ASP A 488 26.48 24.63 8.13
N GLU A 489 27.19 25.46 8.89
CA GLU A 489 28.29 25.02 9.78
C GLU A 489 27.79 24.16 10.95
N GLU A 490 26.53 24.29 11.38
CA GLU A 490 25.97 23.49 12.49
C GLU A 490 25.63 22.06 12.07
N SER A 491 25.23 21.84 10.81
CA SER A 491 24.83 20.53 10.29
C SER A 491 25.86 19.86 9.38
N ASP A 492 27.00 20.53 9.13
CA ASP A 492 28.07 20.09 8.23
C ASP A 492 27.54 19.68 6.84
N ALA A 493 26.52 20.39 6.36
CA ALA A 493 25.77 20.04 5.15
C ALA A 493 25.38 21.26 4.32
N TRP A 494 25.36 21.09 2.99
CA TRP A 494 24.83 22.10 2.07
C TRP A 494 23.31 22.15 2.15
N LYS A 495 22.77 23.32 2.50
CA LYS A 495 21.34 23.62 2.48
C LYS A 495 20.99 24.43 1.25
N THR A 496 19.99 23.96 0.52
CA THR A 496 19.49 24.58 -0.70
C THR A 496 18.03 24.99 -0.53
N THR A 497 17.68 26.17 -1.01
CA THR A 497 16.29 26.68 -0.99
C THR A 497 15.91 27.10 -2.40
N GLY A 498 14.84 26.57 -2.97
CA GLY A 498 14.37 26.90 -4.31
C GLY A 498 13.73 25.71 -5.02
N GLU A 499 13.40 25.88 -6.30
CA GLU A 499 12.89 24.80 -7.16
C GLU A 499 14.02 23.82 -7.54
N PRO A 500 13.77 22.50 -7.63
CA PRO A 500 14.82 21.51 -7.94
C PRO A 500 15.60 21.80 -9.23
N THR A 501 14.92 22.28 -10.27
CA THR A 501 15.56 22.65 -11.55
C THR A 501 16.51 23.83 -11.39
N GLU A 502 16.14 24.79 -10.54
CA GLU A 502 16.93 25.98 -10.25
C GLU A 502 18.12 25.67 -9.35
N ILE A 503 17.90 24.82 -8.34
CA ILE A 503 18.95 24.31 -7.45
C ILE A 503 20.03 23.61 -8.27
N ALA A 504 19.65 22.73 -9.22
CA ALA A 504 20.61 22.01 -10.06
C ALA A 504 21.54 22.96 -10.83
N ILE A 505 20.96 23.99 -11.44
CA ILE A 505 21.69 25.00 -12.21
C ILE A 505 22.56 25.85 -11.29
N GLN A 506 22.06 26.18 -10.10
CA GLN A 506 22.79 26.98 -9.12
C GLN A 506 23.99 26.21 -8.53
N VAL A 507 23.80 24.93 -8.24
CA VAL A 507 24.86 24.01 -7.79
C VAL A 507 25.91 23.85 -8.89
N PHE A 508 25.48 23.79 -10.15
CA PHE A 508 26.41 23.80 -11.29
C PHE A 508 27.24 25.08 -11.37
N ALA A 509 26.63 26.26 -11.18
CA ALA A 509 27.38 27.51 -11.14
C ALA A 509 28.35 27.60 -9.93
N HIS A 510 27.92 27.08 -8.77
CA HIS A 510 28.72 27.06 -7.55
C HIS A 510 29.94 26.14 -7.64
N ARG A 511 29.93 25.12 -8.50
CA ARG A 511 31.11 24.27 -8.80
C ARG A 511 32.30 25.04 -9.34
N PHE A 512 32.04 26.19 -9.97
CA PHE A 512 33.04 27.07 -10.56
C PHE A 512 33.25 28.35 -9.73
N ASP A 513 32.75 28.41 -8.48
CA ASP A 513 32.79 29.61 -7.63
C ASP A 513 32.01 30.83 -8.18
N HIS A 514 31.05 30.59 -9.09
CA HIS A 514 30.19 31.63 -9.70
C HIS A 514 28.75 31.60 -9.16
N GLY A 515 28.56 31.29 -7.86
CA GLY A 515 27.23 31.30 -7.24
C GLY A 515 26.61 32.70 -7.15
N LYS A 516 25.26 32.79 -7.16
CA LYS A 516 24.52 34.07 -7.10
C LYS A 516 25.00 35.00 -5.99
N LYS A 517 25.17 34.49 -4.76
CA LYS A 517 25.65 35.30 -3.63
C LYS A 517 27.06 35.85 -3.83
N THR A 518 27.94 35.07 -4.46
CA THR A 518 29.29 35.50 -4.80
C THR A 518 29.24 36.63 -5.83
N LEU A 519 28.34 36.55 -6.81
CA LEU A 519 28.13 37.59 -7.82
C LEU A 519 27.47 38.85 -7.24
N GLU A 520 26.44 38.71 -6.41
CA GLU A 520 25.82 39.84 -5.70
C GLU A 520 26.82 40.57 -4.79
N ALA A 521 27.69 39.81 -4.09
CA ALA A 521 28.78 40.38 -3.30
C ALA A 521 29.82 41.13 -4.15
N LYS A 522 30.01 40.74 -5.42
CA LYS A 522 30.84 41.46 -6.40
C LYS A 522 30.15 42.71 -6.99
N GLY A 523 28.92 43.03 -6.58
CA GLY A 523 28.24 44.29 -6.94
C GLY A 523 27.19 44.20 -8.05
N TRP A 524 26.73 42.99 -8.40
CA TRP A 524 25.58 42.80 -9.29
C TRP A 524 24.26 43.14 -8.59
N ASN A 525 23.47 44.07 -9.15
CA ASN A 525 22.21 44.51 -8.57
C ASN A 525 21.01 44.17 -9.47
N GLN A 526 20.00 43.47 -8.92
CA GLN A 526 18.79 43.09 -9.64
C GLN A 526 17.82 44.27 -9.72
N VAL A 527 17.35 44.61 -10.92
CA VAL A 527 16.46 45.76 -11.17
C VAL A 527 15.02 45.33 -11.38
N ALA A 528 14.80 44.25 -12.14
CA ALA A 528 13.48 43.73 -12.44
C ALA A 528 13.49 42.19 -12.56
N GLU A 529 12.35 41.59 -12.29
CA GLU A 529 12.12 40.15 -12.38
C GLU A 529 10.83 39.86 -13.14
N PHE A 530 10.92 38.97 -14.12
CA PHE A 530 9.78 38.39 -14.81
C PHE A 530 9.72 36.90 -14.47
N PRO A 531 8.91 36.51 -13.47
CA PRO A 531 8.90 35.14 -12.96
C PRO A 531 8.46 34.14 -14.04
N PHE A 532 8.79 32.87 -13.82
CA PHE A 532 8.41 31.81 -14.74
C PHE A 532 6.89 31.76 -14.94
N ASP A 533 6.45 31.83 -16.20
CA ASP A 533 5.06 31.60 -16.57
C ASP A 533 4.93 30.30 -17.37
N SER A 534 4.02 29.43 -16.93
CA SER A 534 3.68 28.15 -17.56
C SER A 534 3.16 28.24 -19.00
N SER A 535 2.54 29.36 -19.38
CA SER A 535 1.96 29.57 -20.71
C SER A 535 3.07 29.74 -21.77
N ILE A 536 4.03 30.61 -21.47
CA ILE A 536 5.18 30.94 -22.32
C ILE A 536 6.43 30.12 -22.02
N LYS A 537 6.49 29.43 -20.87
CA LYS A 537 7.54 28.50 -20.41
C LYS A 537 8.95 29.09 -20.31
N ARG A 538 9.07 30.33 -19.83
CA ARG A 538 10.35 31.02 -19.66
C ARG A 538 10.32 32.02 -18.50
N MET A 539 11.52 32.42 -18.05
CA MET A 539 11.78 33.37 -16.98
C MET A 539 12.89 34.32 -17.41
N SER A 540 12.78 35.60 -17.04
CA SER A 540 13.78 36.62 -17.37
C SER A 540 14.08 37.52 -16.17
N VAL A 541 15.32 37.98 -16.05
CA VAL A 541 15.75 38.91 -15.00
C VAL A 541 16.59 40.03 -15.61
N VAL A 542 16.52 41.23 -15.03
CA VAL A 542 17.29 42.39 -15.45
C VAL A 542 18.26 42.78 -14.35
N TYR A 543 19.54 42.90 -14.68
CA TYR A 543 20.61 43.24 -13.75
C TYR A 543 21.43 44.44 -14.23
N ASN A 544 21.94 45.22 -13.28
CA ASN A 544 22.97 46.23 -13.55
C ASN A 544 24.34 45.65 -13.20
N ALA A 545 25.28 45.74 -14.15
CA ALA A 545 26.64 45.24 -13.99
C ALA A 545 27.49 46.20 -13.13
N PRO A 546 28.39 45.70 -12.27
CA PRO A 546 29.31 46.55 -11.51
C PRO A 546 30.34 47.26 -12.41
N LYS A 547 30.94 48.34 -11.90
CA LYS A 547 32.00 49.15 -12.58
C LYS A 547 33.27 48.37 -12.90
N ASP A 548 33.54 47.31 -12.13
CA ASP A 548 34.72 46.46 -12.24
C ASP A 548 34.27 45.02 -12.57
N ASN A 549 33.57 44.86 -13.70
CA ASN A 549 33.03 43.55 -14.10
C ASN A 549 34.04 42.76 -14.95
N GLU A 550 34.08 41.45 -14.74
CA GLU A 550 34.93 40.50 -15.46
C GLU A 550 34.45 40.20 -16.91
N LEU A 551 33.45 40.94 -17.40
CA LEU A 551 32.71 40.68 -18.65
C LEU A 551 32.92 41.75 -19.74
N GLU A 552 33.90 42.65 -19.58
CA GLU A 552 34.23 43.73 -20.54
C GLU A 552 33.02 44.59 -20.97
N TRP A 553 32.01 44.75 -20.11
CA TRP A 553 30.80 45.52 -20.42
C TRP A 553 30.74 46.86 -19.70
N SER A 554 30.21 47.88 -20.39
CA SER A 554 29.98 49.21 -19.82
C SER A 554 29.03 49.14 -18.61
N SER A 555 29.44 49.73 -17.49
CA SER A 555 28.63 49.84 -16.26
C SER A 555 27.39 50.74 -16.40
N GLU A 556 27.22 51.40 -17.54
CA GLU A 556 26.06 52.25 -17.84
C GLU A 556 24.89 51.49 -18.47
N ASN A 557 25.08 50.19 -18.78
CA ASN A 557 24.10 49.35 -19.47
C ASN A 557 23.56 48.24 -18.55
N SER A 558 22.25 48.00 -18.60
CA SER A 558 21.63 46.83 -17.98
C SER A 558 21.82 45.57 -18.86
N ILE A 559 21.70 44.39 -18.26
CA ILE A 559 21.70 43.11 -18.98
C ILE A 559 20.46 42.29 -18.61
N VAL A 560 19.89 41.64 -19.61
CA VAL A 560 18.78 40.72 -19.48
C VAL A 560 19.30 39.29 -19.56
N PHE A 561 18.98 38.46 -18.58
CA PHE A 561 19.24 37.03 -18.62
C PHE A 561 17.92 36.27 -18.67
N THR A 562 17.82 35.30 -19.60
CA THR A 562 16.60 34.54 -19.84
C THR A 562 16.90 33.04 -19.84
N LYS A 563 16.01 32.26 -19.22
CA LYS A 563 16.05 30.79 -19.25
C LYS A 563 14.65 30.19 -19.44
N GLY A 564 14.57 29.00 -20.03
CA GLY A 564 13.28 28.41 -20.36
C GLY A 564 13.35 27.22 -21.32
N ALA A 565 12.19 26.84 -21.84
CA ALA A 565 12.07 25.77 -22.83
C ALA A 565 12.80 26.13 -24.12
N VAL A 566 13.57 25.18 -24.66
CA VAL A 566 14.46 25.37 -25.83
C VAL A 566 13.71 25.96 -27.01
N GLU A 567 12.60 25.34 -27.43
CA GLU A 567 11.76 25.79 -28.54
C GLU A 567 11.25 27.23 -28.35
N ARG A 568 10.83 27.59 -27.13
CA ARG A 568 10.25 28.91 -26.82
C ARG A 568 11.28 30.03 -26.76
N ILE A 569 12.52 29.71 -26.45
CA ILE A 569 13.62 30.68 -26.44
C ILE A 569 14.20 30.84 -27.85
N LEU A 570 14.30 29.75 -28.61
CA LEU A 570 14.78 29.77 -29.99
C LEU A 570 13.98 30.70 -30.89
N ASP A 571 12.66 30.74 -30.73
CA ASP A 571 11.77 31.65 -31.47
C ASP A 571 12.09 33.14 -31.23
N LEU A 572 12.73 33.47 -30.11
CA LEU A 572 13.07 34.85 -29.71
C LEU A 572 14.54 35.21 -29.95
N CYS A 573 15.35 34.24 -30.39
CA CYS A 573 16.79 34.43 -30.56
C CYS A 573 17.14 34.91 -31.96
N THR A 574 17.85 36.03 -32.05
CA THR A 574 18.38 36.57 -33.33
C THR A 574 19.82 36.16 -33.57
N HIS A 575 20.58 35.86 -32.51
CA HIS A 575 22.00 35.51 -32.57
C HIS A 575 22.31 34.30 -31.68
N ILE A 576 23.48 33.68 -31.91
CA ILE A 576 24.04 32.58 -31.12
C ILE A 576 25.52 32.85 -30.83
N GLY A 577 25.98 32.46 -29.63
CA GLY A 577 27.39 32.60 -29.24
C GLY A 577 27.72 33.92 -28.54
N THR A 578 29.00 34.15 -28.27
CA THR A 578 29.49 35.28 -27.47
C THR A 578 30.76 35.88 -28.07
N GLY A 579 30.91 37.22 -28.01
CA GLY A 579 32.11 37.91 -28.47
C GLY A 579 32.39 37.69 -29.96
N ASP A 580 33.64 37.38 -30.31
CA ASP A 580 34.09 37.13 -31.69
C ASP A 580 33.40 35.93 -32.37
N ASN A 581 32.80 35.03 -31.57
CA ASN A 581 32.09 33.83 -32.05
C ASN A 581 30.57 34.06 -32.21
N GLN A 582 30.09 35.30 -32.11
CA GLN A 582 28.66 35.61 -32.30
C GLN A 582 28.25 35.50 -33.77
N GLN A 583 27.25 34.68 -34.07
CA GLN A 583 26.72 34.47 -35.41
C GLN A 583 25.21 34.76 -35.46
N PRO A 584 24.68 35.27 -36.60
CA PRO A 584 23.24 35.42 -36.77
C PRO A 584 22.56 34.03 -36.81
N MET A 585 21.36 33.93 -36.25
CA MET A 585 20.62 32.68 -36.15
C MET A 585 20.11 32.24 -37.54
N SER A 586 20.76 31.25 -38.15
CA SER A 586 20.31 30.61 -39.41
C SER A 586 19.40 29.41 -39.13
N GLU A 587 18.55 29.04 -40.10
CA GLU A 587 17.68 27.85 -39.96
C GLU A 587 18.47 26.55 -39.79
N GLU A 588 19.64 26.43 -40.43
CA GLU A 588 20.55 25.29 -40.24
C GLU A 588 21.09 25.20 -38.80
N LEU A 589 21.39 26.34 -38.17
CA LEU A 589 21.82 26.39 -36.77
C LEU A 589 20.67 26.04 -35.83
N LYS A 590 19.44 26.49 -36.11
CA LYS A 590 18.26 26.11 -35.33
C LYS A 590 18.04 24.60 -35.34
N GLU A 591 18.13 23.98 -36.52
CA GLU A 591 17.96 22.53 -36.67
C GLU A 591 19.03 21.76 -35.89
N ARG A 592 20.30 22.19 -35.95
CA ARG A 592 21.38 21.61 -35.14
C ARG A 592 21.14 21.70 -33.64
N ILE A 593 20.61 22.83 -33.14
CA ILE A 593 20.28 22.99 -31.71
C ILE A 593 19.15 22.04 -31.30
N LEU A 594 18.14 21.86 -32.15
CA LEU A 594 17.04 20.93 -31.91
C LEU A 594 17.50 19.47 -31.95
N GLU A 595 18.43 19.11 -32.83
CA GLU A 595 19.09 17.80 -32.82
C GLU A 595 19.84 17.57 -31.50
N GLN A 596 20.62 18.55 -31.06
CA GLN A 596 21.37 18.48 -29.80
C GLN A 596 20.46 18.35 -28.57
N MET A 597 19.34 19.09 -28.56
CA MET A 597 18.29 18.95 -27.55
C MET A 597 17.75 17.52 -27.53
N THR A 598 17.51 16.94 -28.71
CA THR A 598 16.97 15.57 -28.84
C THR A 598 17.98 14.52 -28.35
N ASP A 599 19.28 14.71 -28.59
CA ASP A 599 20.33 13.84 -28.04
C ASP A 599 20.33 13.85 -26.51
N PHE A 600 20.32 15.04 -25.89
CA PHE A 600 20.25 15.17 -24.42
C PHE A 600 18.97 14.54 -23.87
N ALA A 601 17.83 14.75 -24.54
CA ALA A 601 16.55 14.17 -24.15
C ALA A 601 16.54 12.63 -24.23
N SER A 602 17.19 12.04 -25.25
CA SER A 602 17.31 10.58 -25.42
C SER A 602 18.09 9.90 -24.29
N GLN A 603 18.95 10.66 -23.61
CA GLN A 603 19.73 10.23 -22.45
C GLN A 603 18.98 10.47 -21.11
N GLY A 604 17.70 10.83 -21.17
CA GLY A 604 16.88 11.07 -19.99
C GLY A 604 17.03 12.47 -19.38
N GLN A 605 17.65 13.42 -20.08
CA GLN A 605 17.88 14.76 -19.56
C GLN A 605 16.73 15.69 -19.97
N ARG A 606 16.26 16.52 -19.04
CA ARG A 606 15.41 17.68 -19.33
C ARG A 606 16.32 18.84 -19.75
N VAL A 607 16.04 19.42 -20.92
CA VAL A 607 16.91 20.44 -21.53
C VAL A 607 16.29 21.82 -21.38
N LEU A 608 17.11 22.79 -20.96
CA LEU A 608 16.74 24.20 -20.87
C LEU A 608 17.70 25.03 -21.73
N ALA A 609 17.18 26.05 -22.40
CA ALA A 609 17.99 27.03 -23.10
C ALA A 609 18.28 28.21 -22.18
N VAL A 610 19.49 28.76 -22.32
CA VAL A 610 19.94 29.97 -21.61
C VAL A 610 20.33 30.99 -22.66
N ALA A 611 19.81 32.20 -22.52
CA ALA A 611 20.04 33.30 -23.43
C ALA A 611 20.28 34.61 -22.66
N TYR A 612 20.87 35.59 -23.33
CA TYR A 612 21.05 36.92 -22.77
C TYR A 612 20.78 38.00 -23.82
N LYS A 613 20.58 39.22 -23.34
CA LYS A 613 20.49 40.41 -24.17
C LYS A 613 21.11 41.62 -23.45
N PRO A 614 22.06 42.32 -24.09
CA PRO A 614 22.51 43.62 -23.60
C PRO A 614 21.40 44.66 -23.77
N TRP A 615 21.21 45.54 -22.79
CA TRP A 615 20.25 46.63 -22.83
C TRP A 615 20.99 47.97 -22.95
N GLU A 616 20.59 48.81 -23.90
CA GLU A 616 21.20 50.13 -24.08
C GLU A 616 20.70 51.09 -22.98
N GLY A 617 21.61 51.51 -22.08
CA GLY A 617 21.33 52.35 -20.91
C GLY A 617 20.86 51.58 -19.66
N THR A 618 20.57 52.32 -18.59
CA THR A 618 20.00 51.76 -17.34
C THR A 618 18.49 51.58 -17.45
N TYR A 619 18.02 50.35 -17.24
CA TYR A 619 16.61 50.03 -17.17
C TYR A 619 15.95 50.65 -15.94
N HIS A 620 14.82 51.34 -16.12
CA HIS A 620 13.98 51.87 -15.04
C HIS A 620 12.59 51.23 -15.13
N ALA A 621 12.16 50.53 -14.06
CA ALA A 621 10.86 49.87 -14.01
C ALA A 621 9.70 50.90 -14.00
N PRO A 622 8.57 50.65 -14.70
CA PRO A 622 7.39 51.52 -14.66
C PRO A 622 6.74 51.56 -13.26
N ALA A 623 6.17 52.71 -12.87
CA ALA A 623 5.61 52.95 -11.53
C ALA A 623 4.26 52.26 -11.24
N ASP A 624 3.52 51.80 -12.26
CA ASP A 624 2.23 51.11 -12.13
C ASP A 624 2.32 49.65 -12.61
N ILE A 625 2.40 48.72 -11.66
CA ILE A 625 2.74 47.30 -11.89
C ILE A 625 1.48 46.42 -12.14
N SER A 626 0.27 46.92 -11.91
CA SER A 626 -0.93 46.07 -11.84
C SER A 626 -1.62 45.73 -13.16
N ASN A 627 -1.40 46.48 -14.24
CA ASN A 627 -2.09 46.29 -15.54
C ASN A 627 -1.16 46.30 -16.78
N ALA A 628 0.16 46.39 -16.58
CA ALA A 628 1.14 46.58 -17.67
C ALA A 628 2.02 45.34 -17.97
N ASP A 629 1.76 44.21 -17.30
CA ASP A 629 2.72 43.11 -17.14
C ASP A 629 3.13 42.43 -18.47
N ASP A 630 2.20 42.23 -19.41
CA ASP A 630 2.49 41.52 -20.67
C ASP A 630 3.26 42.38 -21.69
N SER A 631 2.97 43.67 -21.78
CA SER A 631 3.57 44.56 -22.80
C SER A 631 5.03 44.90 -22.51
N VAL A 632 5.38 45.06 -21.23
CA VAL A 632 6.73 45.36 -20.78
C VAL A 632 7.60 44.10 -20.87
N ARG A 633 7.04 42.94 -20.50
CA ARG A 633 7.71 41.65 -20.63
C ARG A 633 8.08 41.33 -22.09
N ALA A 634 7.19 41.62 -23.04
CA ALA A 634 7.46 41.40 -24.47
C ALA A 634 8.66 42.21 -24.99
N GLN A 635 8.88 43.44 -24.49
CA GLN A 635 10.04 44.27 -24.89
C GLN A 635 11.37 43.76 -24.34
N VAL A 636 11.34 43.18 -23.14
CA VAL A 636 12.52 42.57 -22.50
C VAL A 636 12.86 41.24 -23.15
N GLU A 637 11.86 40.44 -23.52
CA GLU A 637 11.99 39.09 -24.06
C GLU A 637 11.98 39.02 -25.61
N GLN A 638 12.67 39.94 -26.29
CA GLN A 638 12.85 39.95 -27.75
C GLN A 638 14.31 40.18 -28.13
N ASP A 639 14.74 39.75 -29.31
CA ASP A 639 16.12 39.91 -29.83
C ASP A 639 17.20 39.32 -28.91
N LEU A 640 16.96 38.11 -28.41
CA LEU A 640 17.88 37.43 -27.50
C LEU A 640 19.07 36.81 -28.25
N THR A 641 20.19 36.62 -27.54
CA THR A 641 21.34 35.84 -28.02
C THR A 641 21.43 34.53 -27.23
N LEU A 642 21.38 33.40 -27.93
CA LEU A 642 21.46 32.07 -27.31
C LEU A 642 22.90 31.79 -26.85
N LEU A 643 23.06 31.51 -25.55
CA LEU A 643 24.36 31.13 -24.96
C LEU A 643 24.60 29.63 -25.04
N GLY A 644 23.58 28.81 -24.78
CA GLY A 644 23.76 27.37 -24.74
C GLY A 644 22.57 26.61 -24.16
N LEU A 645 22.74 25.30 -24.05
CA LEU A 645 21.76 24.37 -23.49
C LEU A 645 22.28 23.73 -22.20
N VAL A 646 21.43 23.56 -21.21
CA VAL A 646 21.73 22.77 -20.00
C VAL A 646 20.81 21.55 -19.92
N GLY A 647 21.42 20.38 -19.82
CA GLY A 647 20.75 19.10 -19.59
C GLY A 647 20.75 18.76 -18.10
N ILE A 648 19.58 18.88 -17.47
CA ILE A 648 19.34 18.48 -16.09
C ILE A 648 18.68 17.11 -16.03
N TYR A 649 19.09 16.28 -15.09
CA TYR A 649 18.69 14.89 -14.97
C TYR A 649 18.19 14.60 -13.56
N ASP A 650 17.14 13.80 -13.46
CA ASP A 650 16.54 13.34 -12.21
C ASP A 650 17.00 11.89 -11.95
N PRO A 651 17.99 11.66 -11.08
CA PRO A 651 18.56 10.34 -10.87
C PRO A 651 17.57 9.37 -10.21
N PRO A 652 17.56 8.09 -10.63
CA PRO A 652 16.83 7.05 -9.91
C PRO A 652 17.42 6.90 -8.50
N ARG A 653 16.58 6.49 -7.55
CA ARG A 653 17.08 6.16 -6.20
C ARG A 653 17.94 4.90 -6.29
N ARG A 654 18.98 4.81 -5.45
CA ARG A 654 19.98 3.72 -5.51
C ARG A 654 19.33 2.35 -5.28
N GLU A 655 18.27 2.30 -4.48
CA GLU A 655 17.52 1.10 -4.13
C GLU A 655 16.46 0.70 -5.17
N THR A 656 16.05 1.61 -6.07
CA THR A 656 14.94 1.39 -7.01
C THR A 656 15.22 0.19 -7.92
N THR A 657 16.41 0.11 -8.51
CA THR A 657 16.79 -0.96 -9.44
C THR A 657 16.72 -2.36 -8.79
N GLY A 658 17.28 -2.53 -7.58
CA GLY A 658 17.23 -3.80 -6.86
C GLY A 658 15.81 -4.18 -6.42
N SER A 659 15.00 -3.17 -6.09
CA SER A 659 13.61 -3.36 -5.67
C SER A 659 12.71 -3.79 -6.84
N ILE A 660 12.90 -3.20 -8.02
CA ILE A 660 12.18 -3.59 -9.25
C ILE A 660 12.53 -5.02 -9.64
N HIS A 661 13.80 -5.41 -9.54
CA HIS A 661 14.23 -6.79 -9.77
C HIS A 661 13.53 -7.76 -8.80
N THR A 662 13.47 -7.41 -7.51
CA THR A 662 12.78 -8.22 -6.49
C THR A 662 11.28 -8.33 -6.77
N CYS A 663 10.63 -7.25 -7.21
CA CYS A 663 9.23 -7.28 -7.66
C CYS A 663 9.04 -8.22 -8.86
N ALA A 664 9.95 -8.17 -9.84
CA ALA A 664 9.90 -9.05 -11.01
C ALA A 664 10.08 -10.52 -10.61
N GLU A 665 11.03 -10.86 -9.73
CA GLU A 665 11.18 -12.22 -9.16
C GLU A 665 9.91 -12.70 -8.44
N ALA A 666 9.20 -11.77 -7.80
CA ALA A 666 7.96 -12.04 -7.08
C ALA A 666 6.72 -12.15 -7.98
N GLY A 667 6.89 -12.06 -9.30
CA GLY A 667 5.80 -12.07 -10.29
C GLY A 667 4.94 -10.81 -10.27
N ILE A 668 5.51 -9.67 -9.89
CA ILE A 668 4.84 -8.37 -9.82
C ILE A 668 5.31 -7.51 -10.99
N LYS A 669 4.39 -7.06 -11.84
CA LYS A 669 4.69 -6.13 -12.94
C LYS A 669 4.72 -4.69 -12.43
N VAL A 670 5.69 -3.91 -12.86
CA VAL A 670 5.82 -2.49 -12.47
C VAL A 670 5.54 -1.62 -13.69
N HIS A 671 4.55 -0.75 -13.58
CA HIS A 671 4.17 0.22 -14.60
C HIS A 671 4.59 1.63 -14.16
N MET A 672 5.29 2.35 -15.03
CA MET A 672 5.66 3.75 -14.83
C MET A 672 4.61 4.65 -15.48
N LEU A 673 3.98 5.52 -14.69
CA LEU A 673 3.03 6.52 -15.18
C LEU A 673 3.62 7.90 -14.91
N THR A 674 4.00 8.65 -15.94
CA THR A 674 4.72 9.92 -15.74
C THR A 674 4.23 11.03 -16.68
N GLY A 675 4.34 12.27 -16.20
CA GLY A 675 4.12 13.48 -17.00
C GLY A 675 5.31 13.86 -17.90
N ASP A 676 6.44 13.17 -17.77
CA ASP A 676 7.65 13.45 -18.55
C ASP A 676 7.50 13.06 -20.03
N HIS A 677 8.48 13.51 -20.82
CA HIS A 677 8.57 13.16 -22.24
C HIS A 677 8.79 11.63 -22.42
N PRO A 678 8.21 10.99 -23.46
CA PRO A 678 8.33 9.55 -23.67
C PRO A 678 9.77 9.02 -23.73
N GLU A 679 10.67 9.72 -24.42
CA GLU A 679 12.08 9.29 -24.51
C GLU A 679 12.79 9.35 -23.15
N THR A 680 12.50 10.38 -22.34
CA THR A 680 13.03 10.48 -20.97
C THR A 680 12.52 9.36 -20.09
N ALA A 681 11.20 9.12 -20.11
CA ALA A 681 10.57 8.04 -19.36
C ALA A 681 11.13 6.67 -19.76
N LYS A 682 11.31 6.44 -21.07
CA LYS A 682 11.89 5.21 -21.63
C LYS A 682 13.36 5.02 -21.23
N ALA A 683 14.16 6.08 -21.21
CA ALA A 683 15.55 6.02 -20.76
C ALA A 683 15.64 5.60 -19.28
N ILE A 684 14.86 6.25 -18.40
CA ILE A 684 14.81 5.89 -16.96
C ILE A 684 14.28 4.47 -16.77
N ALA A 685 13.21 4.09 -17.48
CA ALA A 685 12.62 2.74 -17.40
C ALA A 685 13.62 1.63 -17.78
N ARG A 686 14.51 1.88 -18.76
CA ARG A 686 15.60 0.97 -19.13
C ARG A 686 16.73 0.94 -18.09
N GLU A 687 17.03 2.08 -17.48
CA GLU A 687 18.07 2.20 -16.47
C GLU A 687 17.73 1.43 -15.19
N ILE A 688 16.48 1.54 -14.73
CA ILE A 688 16.00 0.88 -13.50
C ILE A 688 15.47 -0.54 -13.73
N GLY A 689 15.30 -0.97 -15.00
CA GLY A 689 14.92 -2.34 -15.36
C GLY A 689 13.41 -2.63 -15.42
N ILE A 690 12.56 -1.63 -15.64
CA ILE A 690 11.14 -1.84 -16.00
C ILE A 690 11.06 -2.39 -17.42
N ILE A 691 11.81 -1.81 -18.35
CA ILE A 691 11.89 -2.25 -19.74
C ILE A 691 13.26 -2.91 -19.97
N PRO A 692 13.34 -4.05 -20.68
CA PRO A 692 14.63 -4.66 -21.02
C PRO A 692 15.47 -3.71 -21.88
N ARG A 693 16.80 -3.73 -21.68
CA ARG A 693 17.73 -2.91 -22.48
C ARG A 693 17.62 -3.22 -23.98
N ASN A 694 17.34 -4.48 -24.32
CA ASN A 694 17.06 -4.90 -25.68
C ASN A 694 15.57 -5.26 -25.83
N MET A 695 14.83 -4.45 -26.60
CA MET A 695 13.41 -4.66 -26.87
C MET A 695 13.12 -5.89 -27.73
N GLY A 696 14.11 -6.40 -28.49
CA GLY A 696 13.94 -7.59 -29.33
C GLY A 696 13.73 -8.89 -28.54
N VAL A 697 13.89 -8.85 -27.22
CA VAL A 697 13.55 -9.97 -26.31
C VAL A 697 12.03 -10.09 -26.12
N LEU A 698 11.29 -9.00 -26.28
CA LEU A 698 9.83 -9.00 -26.15
C LEU A 698 9.16 -9.46 -27.45
N PRO A 699 8.01 -10.16 -27.38
CA PRO A 699 7.17 -10.39 -28.55
C PRO A 699 6.82 -9.06 -29.23
N ALA A 700 6.84 -9.02 -30.56
CA ALA A 700 6.55 -7.82 -31.36
C ALA A 700 5.34 -6.99 -30.87
N PRO A 701 4.15 -7.57 -30.59
CA PRO A 701 3.00 -6.80 -30.13
C PRO A 701 3.17 -6.20 -28.72
N VAL A 702 4.00 -6.81 -27.87
CA VAL A 702 4.31 -6.30 -26.51
C VAL A 702 5.40 -5.22 -26.58
N ALA A 703 6.36 -5.37 -27.48
CA ALA A 703 7.41 -4.39 -27.70
C ALA A 703 6.84 -3.05 -28.21
N GLU A 704 5.86 -3.11 -29.11
CA GLU A 704 5.18 -1.93 -29.67
C GLU A 704 4.33 -1.20 -28.63
N SER A 705 3.66 -1.93 -27.73
CA SER A 705 2.81 -1.33 -26.69
C SER A 705 3.54 -1.00 -25.38
N ALA A 706 4.83 -1.37 -25.23
CA ALA A 706 5.56 -1.21 -23.98
C ALA A 706 5.70 0.24 -23.52
N VAL A 707 5.84 1.19 -24.46
CA VAL A 707 5.91 2.63 -24.20
C VAL A 707 4.84 3.34 -25.02
N MET A 708 3.91 4.02 -24.35
CA MET A 708 2.80 4.73 -25.00
C MET A 708 2.72 6.18 -24.54
N LYS A 709 2.29 7.08 -25.42
CA LYS A 709 1.92 8.44 -25.03
C LYS A 709 0.51 8.41 -24.42
N ALA A 710 0.28 9.20 -23.38
CA ALA A 710 -1.03 9.33 -22.75
C ALA A 710 -2.13 9.71 -23.76
N THR A 711 -1.82 10.59 -24.71
CA THR A 711 -2.75 10.99 -25.79
C THR A 711 -3.26 9.83 -26.63
N ASP A 712 -2.45 8.79 -26.81
CA ASP A 712 -2.81 7.63 -27.62
C ASP A 712 -3.56 6.61 -26.76
N PHE A 713 -3.12 6.40 -25.51
CA PHE A 713 -3.81 5.56 -24.54
C PHE A 713 -5.21 6.08 -24.16
N ASP A 714 -5.35 7.40 -24.06
CA ASP A 714 -6.61 8.04 -23.68
C ASP A 714 -7.64 8.00 -24.81
N LYS A 715 -7.21 7.93 -26.08
CA LYS A 715 -8.08 7.73 -27.25
C LYS A 715 -8.67 6.32 -27.33
N LEU A 716 -7.97 5.31 -26.79
CA LEU A 716 -8.45 3.93 -26.82
C LEU A 716 -9.73 3.79 -25.97
N SER A 717 -10.72 3.09 -26.50
CA SER A 717 -11.91 2.67 -25.74
C SER A 717 -11.55 1.65 -24.66
N GLU A 718 -12.43 1.47 -23.67
CA GLU A 718 -12.21 0.49 -22.60
C GLU A 718 -12.04 -0.94 -23.16
N GLU A 719 -12.78 -1.30 -24.21
CA GLU A 719 -12.69 -2.60 -24.87
C GLU A 719 -11.37 -2.79 -25.62
N GLU A 720 -10.89 -1.76 -26.33
CA GLU A 720 -9.59 -1.80 -27.00
C GLU A 720 -8.45 -1.93 -25.99
N ILE A 721 -8.52 -1.17 -24.88
CA ILE A 721 -7.56 -1.27 -23.79
C ILE A 721 -7.56 -2.67 -23.22
N ASP A 722 -8.72 -3.29 -23.02
CA ASP A 722 -8.85 -4.64 -22.45
C ASP A 722 -8.40 -5.74 -23.43
N ASN A 723 -8.46 -5.48 -24.75
CA ASN A 723 -8.00 -6.38 -25.80
C ASN A 723 -6.49 -6.32 -26.09
N LEU A 724 -5.77 -5.32 -25.56
CA LEU A 724 -4.29 -5.29 -25.66
C LEU A 724 -3.68 -6.56 -25.05
N ALA A 725 -2.67 -7.14 -25.73
CA ALA A 725 -1.97 -8.33 -25.25
C ALA A 725 -1.42 -8.10 -23.83
N GLU A 726 -0.70 -7.00 -23.65
CA GLU A 726 -0.31 -6.48 -22.34
C GLU A 726 -0.54 -4.97 -22.28
N LEU A 727 -0.87 -4.47 -21.07
CA LEU A 727 -0.97 -3.04 -20.84
C LEU A 727 0.44 -2.41 -20.88
N PRO A 728 0.57 -1.15 -21.32
CA PRO A 728 1.85 -0.47 -21.42
C PRO A 728 2.63 -0.46 -20.10
N LEU A 729 3.93 -0.73 -20.16
CA LEU A 729 4.82 -0.65 -19.00
C LEU A 729 5.19 0.79 -18.68
N VAL A 730 5.22 1.67 -19.67
CA VAL A 730 5.48 3.10 -19.51
C VAL A 730 4.41 3.90 -20.24
N ILE A 731 3.71 4.76 -19.51
CA ILE A 731 2.84 5.79 -20.11
C ILE A 731 3.43 7.15 -19.77
N ALA A 732 3.74 7.92 -20.81
CA ALA A 732 4.37 9.24 -20.70
C ALA A 732 3.38 10.36 -21.04
N ARG A 733 3.66 11.59 -20.58
CA ARG A 733 2.74 12.75 -20.65
C ARG A 733 1.37 12.51 -20.00
N CYS A 734 1.32 11.71 -18.92
CA CYS A 734 0.07 11.39 -18.22
C CYS A 734 -0.61 12.61 -17.60
N ALA A 735 -1.91 12.72 -17.80
CA ALA A 735 -2.80 13.52 -16.96
C ALA A 735 -3.24 12.70 -15.73
N PRO A 736 -3.79 13.34 -14.67
CA PRO A 736 -4.38 12.62 -13.52
C PRO A 736 -5.41 11.57 -13.95
N GLU A 737 -6.22 11.88 -14.96
CA GLU A 737 -7.26 11.02 -15.52
C GLU A 737 -6.68 9.77 -16.19
N THR A 738 -5.61 9.92 -16.98
CA THR A 738 -4.86 8.81 -17.60
C THR A 738 -4.44 7.79 -16.53
N LYS A 739 -3.95 8.28 -15.38
CA LYS A 739 -3.54 7.40 -14.27
C LYS A 739 -4.74 6.62 -13.74
N THR A 740 -5.87 7.28 -13.49
CA THR A 740 -7.10 6.59 -13.05
C THR A 740 -7.64 5.58 -14.07
N LYS A 741 -7.54 5.89 -15.37
CA LYS A 741 -7.96 5.00 -16.46
C LYS A 741 -7.12 3.72 -16.48
N MET A 742 -5.81 3.83 -16.25
CA MET A 742 -4.91 2.68 -16.06
C MET A 742 -5.31 1.84 -14.83
N ILE A 743 -5.69 2.50 -13.72
CA ILE A 743 -6.19 1.81 -12.52
C ILE A 743 -7.44 0.98 -12.85
N GLU A 744 -8.38 1.55 -13.59
CA GLU A 744 -9.63 0.89 -13.95
C GLU A 744 -9.43 -0.26 -14.95
N ALA A 745 -8.53 -0.10 -15.92
CA ALA A 745 -8.18 -1.14 -16.88
C ALA A 745 -7.60 -2.39 -16.19
N LEU A 746 -6.63 -2.20 -15.29
CA LEU A 746 -6.07 -3.30 -14.51
C LEU A 746 -7.14 -3.96 -13.62
N ARG A 747 -8.04 -3.17 -13.02
CA ARG A 747 -9.17 -3.71 -12.25
C ARG A 747 -10.12 -4.55 -13.10
N ARG A 748 -10.49 -4.11 -14.31
CA ARG A 748 -11.35 -4.89 -15.24
C ARG A 748 -10.70 -6.20 -15.64
N ARG A 749 -9.37 -6.21 -15.81
CA ARG A 749 -8.56 -7.42 -16.04
C ARG A 749 -8.38 -8.32 -14.80
N GLY A 750 -8.95 -7.94 -13.65
CA GLY A 750 -8.86 -8.70 -12.41
C GLY A 750 -7.48 -8.66 -11.76
N ALA A 751 -6.61 -7.74 -12.20
CA ALA A 751 -5.34 -7.48 -11.55
C ALA A 751 -5.56 -6.80 -10.20
N PHE A 752 -4.67 -7.09 -9.26
CA PHE A 752 -4.63 -6.43 -7.97
C PHE A 752 -3.45 -5.49 -7.90
N MET A 753 -3.71 -4.25 -7.52
CA MET A 753 -2.76 -3.18 -7.81
C MET A 753 -2.45 -2.26 -6.64
N ALA A 754 -1.17 -1.96 -6.52
CA ALA A 754 -0.68 -0.85 -5.72
C ALA A 754 -0.43 0.35 -6.64
N MET A 755 -0.83 1.54 -6.21
CA MET A 755 -0.47 2.80 -6.86
C MET A 755 0.42 3.58 -5.90
N THR A 756 1.54 4.11 -6.39
CA THR A 756 2.44 4.96 -5.61
C THR A 756 2.51 6.35 -6.22
N GLY A 757 2.48 7.38 -5.38
CA GLY A 757 2.62 8.76 -5.83
C GLY A 757 2.85 9.72 -4.67
N ASP A 758 3.30 10.92 -5.01
CA ASP A 758 3.64 12.00 -4.07
C ASP A 758 2.85 13.29 -4.38
N GLY A 759 2.46 13.48 -5.63
CA GLY A 759 1.79 14.69 -6.10
C GLY A 759 0.28 14.68 -5.87
N VAL A 760 -0.30 15.90 -5.85
CA VAL A 760 -1.76 16.13 -5.84
C VAL A 760 -2.44 15.42 -7.01
N ASN A 761 -1.75 15.36 -8.14
CA ASN A 761 -2.21 14.70 -9.37
C ASN A 761 -2.41 13.19 -9.20
N ASP A 762 -1.80 12.57 -8.19
CA ASP A 762 -1.91 11.14 -7.91
C ASP A 762 -3.08 10.80 -7.00
N ALA A 763 -3.63 11.76 -6.25
CA ALA A 763 -4.66 11.52 -5.25
C ALA A 763 -5.88 10.75 -5.77
N PRO A 764 -6.45 11.06 -6.96
CA PRO A 764 -7.56 10.27 -7.52
C PRO A 764 -7.17 8.81 -7.78
N SER A 765 -5.97 8.58 -8.31
CA SER A 765 -5.46 7.24 -8.61
C SER A 765 -5.09 6.44 -7.36
N LEU A 766 -4.52 7.10 -6.34
CA LEU A 766 -4.19 6.53 -5.03
C LEU A 766 -5.45 6.04 -4.29
N SER A 767 -6.50 6.86 -4.29
CA SER A 767 -7.78 6.52 -3.65
C SER A 767 -8.51 5.39 -4.39
N ARG A 768 -8.47 5.39 -5.73
CA ARG A 768 -9.11 4.33 -6.54
C ARG A 768 -8.33 3.03 -6.53
N ALA A 769 -7.01 3.04 -6.30
CA ALA A 769 -6.20 1.83 -6.25
C ALA A 769 -6.59 0.92 -5.08
N ASP A 770 -6.33 -0.37 -5.22
CA ASP A 770 -6.62 -1.29 -4.13
C ASP A 770 -5.70 -1.04 -2.93
N VAL A 771 -4.44 -0.67 -3.20
CA VAL A 771 -3.48 -0.15 -2.23
C VAL A 771 -2.87 1.15 -2.74
N GLY A 772 -3.38 2.30 -2.30
CA GLY A 772 -2.72 3.60 -2.51
C GLY A 772 -1.57 3.77 -1.52
N ILE A 773 -0.38 4.10 -2.01
CA ILE A 773 0.84 4.32 -1.25
C ILE A 773 1.35 5.74 -1.52
N ALA A 774 1.40 6.58 -0.49
CA ALA A 774 1.96 7.91 -0.59
C ALA A 774 3.40 7.97 -0.08
N MET A 775 4.19 8.84 -0.68
CA MET A 775 5.49 9.25 -0.15
C MET A 775 5.28 10.14 1.09
N GLY A 776 6.18 10.06 2.07
CA GLY A 776 6.17 10.86 3.30
C GLY A 776 6.51 12.32 3.04
N SER A 777 7.44 12.58 2.11
CA SER A 777 7.66 13.91 1.51
C SER A 777 6.57 14.33 0.52
N GLY A 778 5.62 13.45 0.23
CA GLY A 778 4.51 13.73 -0.67
C GLY A 778 3.53 14.76 -0.11
N SER A 779 2.76 15.36 -1.01
CA SER A 779 1.71 16.32 -0.67
C SER A 779 0.73 15.72 0.35
N ASP A 780 0.18 16.57 1.21
CA ASP A 780 -0.83 16.16 2.19
C ASP A 780 -2.08 15.56 1.51
N VAL A 781 -2.38 15.99 0.28
CA VAL A 781 -3.44 15.43 -0.56
C VAL A 781 -3.12 13.98 -0.96
N ALA A 782 -1.90 13.70 -1.43
CA ALA A 782 -1.49 12.33 -1.76
C ALA A 782 -1.50 11.44 -0.51
N LYS A 783 -0.97 11.93 0.62
CA LYS A 783 -0.99 11.21 1.90
C LYS A 783 -2.40 10.88 2.35
N SER A 784 -3.33 11.86 2.30
CA SER A 784 -4.74 11.69 2.67
C SER A 784 -5.50 10.69 1.79
N ALA A 785 -5.21 10.66 0.49
CA ALA A 785 -5.81 9.72 -0.45
C ALA A 785 -5.26 8.28 -0.33
N ALA A 786 -4.04 8.12 0.20
CA ALA A 786 -3.37 6.84 0.31
C ALA A 786 -3.76 6.04 1.57
N LYS A 787 -3.72 4.72 1.45
CA LYS A 787 -3.95 3.77 2.55
C LYS A 787 -2.67 3.46 3.33
N ILE A 788 -1.52 3.71 2.72
CA ILE A 788 -0.19 3.49 3.27
C ILE A 788 0.66 4.74 3.00
N VAL A 789 1.51 5.13 3.94
CA VAL A 789 2.46 6.24 3.81
C VAL A 789 3.87 5.73 4.11
N LEU A 790 4.84 6.03 3.24
CA LEU A 790 6.24 5.68 3.41
C LEU A 790 6.97 6.84 4.09
N THR A 791 7.42 6.71 5.33
CA THR A 791 8.04 7.84 6.04
C THR A 791 9.47 8.13 5.64
N ASP A 792 10.11 7.24 4.87
CA ASP A 792 11.50 7.38 4.41
C ASP A 792 11.65 7.62 2.91
N ASP A 793 10.53 7.70 2.18
CA ASP A 793 10.49 7.93 0.73
C ASP A 793 11.27 6.92 -0.12
N LYS A 794 11.51 5.71 0.39
CA LYS A 794 12.27 4.69 -0.33
C LYS A 794 11.36 3.66 -0.98
N PHE A 795 11.67 3.31 -2.22
CA PHE A 795 10.90 2.30 -2.95
C PHE A 795 11.06 0.89 -2.34
N ASN A 796 12.20 0.59 -1.69
CA ASN A 796 12.41 -0.69 -1.01
C ASN A 796 11.40 -0.94 0.14
N SER A 797 10.88 0.12 0.77
CA SER A 797 9.86 0.05 1.81
C SER A 797 8.54 -0.54 1.27
N ILE A 798 8.23 -0.34 -0.01
CA ILE A 798 7.09 -0.98 -0.69
C ILE A 798 7.31 -2.49 -0.80
N VAL A 799 8.52 -2.90 -1.19
CA VAL A 799 8.89 -4.32 -1.29
C VAL A 799 8.79 -4.98 0.09
N ALA A 800 9.30 -4.31 1.13
CA ALA A 800 9.17 -4.77 2.52
C ALA A 800 7.70 -4.88 2.95
N ALA A 801 6.85 -3.91 2.58
CA ALA A 801 5.42 -3.96 2.86
C ALA A 801 4.73 -5.15 2.18
N ILE A 802 5.05 -5.42 0.90
CA ILE A 802 4.51 -6.58 0.17
C ILE A 802 4.99 -7.89 0.81
N GLN A 803 6.28 -7.98 1.15
CA GLN A 803 6.85 -9.13 1.85
C GLN A 803 6.12 -9.40 3.18
N GLU A 804 5.87 -8.36 3.98
CA GLU A 804 5.14 -8.46 5.24
C GLU A 804 3.66 -8.82 5.05
N GLY A 805 2.99 -8.28 4.02
CA GLY A 805 1.62 -8.66 3.66
C GLY A 805 1.51 -10.13 3.26
N ARG A 806 2.46 -10.64 2.47
CA ARG A 806 2.55 -12.07 2.11
C ARG A 806 2.85 -12.95 3.33
N ARG A 807 3.79 -12.54 4.21
CA ARG A 807 4.08 -13.23 5.47
C ARG A 807 2.83 -13.35 6.35
N MET A 808 2.12 -12.23 6.53
CA MET A 808 0.88 -12.19 7.31
C MET A 808 -0.12 -13.21 6.76
N PHE A 809 -0.31 -13.25 5.44
CA PHE A 809 -1.23 -14.18 4.80
C PHE A 809 -0.83 -15.66 4.99
N GLU A 810 0.45 -16.00 4.79
CA GLU A 810 0.95 -17.36 5.04
C GLU A 810 0.76 -17.76 6.51
N ASN A 811 1.05 -16.87 7.45
CA ASN A 811 0.88 -17.14 8.88
C ASN A 811 -0.58 -17.33 9.27
N ILE A 812 -1.49 -16.57 8.65
CA ILE A 812 -2.94 -16.76 8.81
C ILE A 812 -3.36 -18.16 8.36
N GLN A 813 -2.89 -18.62 7.19
CA GLN A 813 -3.18 -19.98 6.74
C GLN A 813 -2.69 -21.05 7.73
N LYS A 814 -1.50 -20.88 8.30
CA LYS A 814 -0.90 -21.84 9.24
C LYS A 814 -1.69 -21.95 10.55
N PHE A 815 -2.05 -20.83 11.19
CA PHE A 815 -2.80 -20.91 12.44
C PHE A 815 -4.26 -21.32 12.23
N ILE A 816 -4.88 -20.95 11.09
CA ILE A 816 -6.23 -21.44 10.76
C ILE A 816 -6.21 -22.94 10.53
N LEU A 817 -5.20 -23.46 9.81
CA LEU A 817 -5.01 -24.89 9.65
C LEU A 817 -4.87 -25.58 11.01
N HIS A 818 -4.07 -25.03 11.93
CA HIS A 818 -3.93 -25.55 13.29
C HIS A 818 -5.26 -25.63 14.05
N LEU A 819 -6.00 -24.51 14.13
CA LEU A 819 -7.25 -24.42 14.89
C LEU A 819 -8.38 -25.25 14.29
N LEU A 820 -8.52 -25.30 12.97
CA LEU A 820 -9.61 -26.06 12.36
C LEU A 820 -9.30 -27.56 12.29
N THR A 821 -8.03 -27.95 12.21
CA THR A 821 -7.62 -29.36 12.25
C THR A 821 -7.96 -30.00 13.59
N SER A 822 -7.72 -29.31 14.70
CA SER A 822 -8.10 -29.82 16.03
C SER A 822 -9.61 -30.04 16.12
N ASN A 823 -10.40 -29.06 15.69
CA ASN A 823 -11.86 -29.13 15.72
C ASN A 823 -12.39 -30.30 14.87
N VAL A 824 -11.82 -30.53 13.67
CA VAL A 824 -12.19 -31.68 12.83
C VAL A 824 -11.84 -33.01 13.54
N GLY A 825 -10.67 -33.09 14.18
CA GLY A 825 -10.28 -34.28 14.94
C GLY A 825 -11.21 -34.58 16.13
N GLU A 826 -11.61 -33.54 16.86
CA GLU A 826 -12.56 -33.64 17.97
C GLU A 826 -13.96 -34.05 17.52
N VAL A 827 -14.47 -33.47 16.43
CA VAL A 827 -15.78 -33.84 15.86
C VAL A 827 -15.77 -35.31 15.41
N ILE A 828 -14.70 -35.77 14.75
CA ILE A 828 -14.57 -37.17 14.34
C ILE A 828 -14.57 -38.10 15.55
N LEU A 829 -13.81 -37.77 16.60
CA LEU A 829 -13.77 -38.53 17.85
C LEU A 829 -15.14 -38.63 18.50
N LEU A 830 -15.88 -37.51 18.61
CA LEU A 830 -17.18 -37.47 19.26
C LEU A 830 -18.27 -38.14 18.43
N ILE A 831 -18.26 -38.01 17.10
CA ILE A 831 -19.26 -38.68 16.25
C ILE A 831 -19.02 -40.19 16.21
N ALA A 832 -17.78 -40.64 16.08
CA ALA A 832 -17.46 -42.06 16.22
C ALA A 832 -17.73 -42.57 17.65
N GLY A 833 -17.56 -41.70 18.65
CA GLY A 833 -17.84 -41.95 20.07
C GLY A 833 -19.28 -42.35 20.36
N LEU A 834 -20.26 -41.90 19.56
CA LEU A 834 -21.68 -42.27 19.69
C LEU A 834 -21.93 -43.78 19.53
N GLY A 835 -20.97 -44.52 18.95
CA GLY A 835 -21.02 -45.96 18.83
C GLY A 835 -20.79 -46.72 20.15
N PHE A 836 -20.17 -46.07 21.15
CA PHE A 836 -19.90 -46.71 22.45
C PHE A 836 -21.06 -46.46 23.40
N ARG A 837 -21.89 -47.49 23.59
CA ARG A 837 -23.09 -47.42 24.43
C ARG A 837 -22.92 -48.23 25.71
N ASP A 838 -23.39 -47.66 26.80
CA ASP A 838 -23.46 -48.34 28.10
C ASP A 838 -24.61 -49.35 28.18
N VAL A 839 -24.80 -49.92 29.37
CA VAL A 839 -25.84 -50.94 29.63
C VAL A 839 -27.26 -50.40 29.43
N ASP A 840 -27.45 -49.09 29.55
CA ASP A 840 -28.74 -48.42 29.43
C ASP A 840 -28.98 -47.87 28.00
N GLU A 841 -28.20 -48.35 27.03
CA GLU A 841 -28.14 -47.92 25.62
C GLU A 841 -27.78 -46.43 25.42
N LEU A 842 -27.20 -45.77 26.43
CA LEU A 842 -26.77 -44.38 26.37
C LEU A 842 -25.30 -44.27 25.91
N SER A 843 -25.00 -43.23 25.13
CA SER A 843 -23.65 -43.04 24.56
C SER A 843 -22.67 -42.49 25.60
N VAL A 844 -21.49 -43.10 25.71
CA VAL A 844 -20.42 -42.66 26.61
C VAL A 844 -19.46 -41.72 25.87
N PHE A 845 -19.31 -40.48 26.35
CA PHE A 845 -18.41 -39.53 25.68
C PHE A 845 -16.93 -39.92 25.85
N PRO A 846 -16.13 -39.95 24.77
CA PRO A 846 -14.69 -40.21 24.84
C PRO A 846 -13.87 -39.11 25.53
N ILE A 847 -14.41 -37.89 25.60
CA ILE A 847 -13.80 -36.71 26.22
C ILE A 847 -14.91 -35.80 26.76
N SER A 848 -14.69 -35.17 27.92
CA SER A 848 -15.71 -34.32 28.56
C SER A 848 -15.81 -32.94 27.88
N PRO A 849 -16.97 -32.27 27.97
CA PRO A 849 -17.15 -30.90 27.46
C PRO A 849 -16.10 -29.91 28.00
N LEU A 850 -15.82 -29.99 29.30
CA LEU A 850 -14.83 -29.12 29.95
C LEU A 850 -13.39 -29.40 29.50
N ALA A 851 -13.07 -30.66 29.18
CA ALA A 851 -11.77 -31.02 28.61
C ALA A 851 -11.59 -30.44 27.19
N ILE A 852 -12.64 -30.45 26.36
CA ILE A 852 -12.63 -29.83 25.02
C ILE A 852 -12.43 -28.31 25.15
N LEU A 853 -13.19 -27.65 26.03
CA LEU A 853 -13.03 -26.21 26.27
C LEU A 853 -11.60 -25.87 26.71
N TRP A 854 -11.01 -26.67 27.60
CA TRP A 854 -9.63 -26.47 28.04
C TRP A 854 -8.63 -26.62 26.88
N ILE A 855 -8.83 -27.61 26.02
CA ILE A 855 -7.98 -27.82 24.85
C ILE A 855 -8.10 -26.66 23.86
N ASN A 856 -9.32 -26.24 23.52
CA ASN A 856 -9.57 -25.21 22.50
C ASN A 856 -9.31 -23.78 22.98
N MET A 857 -9.59 -23.47 24.24
CA MET A 857 -9.41 -22.12 24.79
C MET A 857 -7.98 -21.91 25.30
N VAL A 858 -7.45 -22.85 26.08
CA VAL A 858 -6.16 -22.67 26.75
C VAL A 858 -5.04 -23.25 25.90
N THR A 859 -5.17 -24.50 25.46
CA THR A 859 -4.02 -25.24 24.95
C THR A 859 -3.69 -24.91 23.49
N SER A 860 -4.68 -24.74 22.62
CA SER A 860 -4.47 -24.44 21.18
C SER A 860 -4.27 -22.95 20.88
N SER A 861 -4.81 -22.05 21.71
CA SER A 861 -4.72 -20.60 21.50
C SER A 861 -3.28 -20.08 21.51
N PHE A 862 -2.45 -20.50 22.48
CA PHE A 862 -1.06 -20.01 22.56
C PHE A 862 -0.19 -20.46 21.38
N PRO A 863 -0.21 -21.74 20.94
CA PRO A 863 0.45 -22.14 19.71
C PRO A 863 -0.08 -21.40 18.47
N ALA A 864 -1.39 -21.14 18.36
CA ALA A 864 -1.94 -20.33 17.27
C ALA A 864 -1.36 -18.89 17.26
N PHE A 865 -1.21 -18.24 18.42
CA PHE A 865 -0.50 -16.97 18.56
C PHE A 865 1.01 -17.08 18.26
N GLY A 866 1.62 -18.25 18.49
CA GLY A 866 2.99 -18.52 18.10
C GLY A 866 3.14 -18.61 16.58
N LEU A 867 2.28 -19.36 15.93
CA LEU A 867 2.23 -19.51 14.48
C LEU A 867 1.98 -18.18 13.76
N SER A 868 1.19 -17.27 14.34
CA SER A 868 0.97 -15.94 13.76
C SER A 868 2.22 -15.07 13.73
N LYS A 869 3.19 -15.33 14.61
CA LYS A 869 4.45 -14.60 14.74
C LYS A 869 5.62 -15.22 13.98
N GLU A 870 5.40 -16.25 13.17
CA GLU A 870 6.50 -16.84 12.42
C GLU A 870 7.15 -15.83 11.44
N PRO A 871 8.48 -15.91 11.21
CA PRO A 871 9.17 -15.07 10.27
C PRO A 871 8.76 -15.42 8.84
N ALA A 872 8.99 -14.49 7.91
CA ALA A 872 8.70 -14.72 6.51
C ALA A 872 9.51 -15.92 5.99
N SER A 873 8.88 -16.74 5.16
CA SER A 873 9.62 -17.77 4.42
C SER A 873 10.62 -17.08 3.48
N MET A 874 11.83 -17.64 3.31
CA MET A 874 12.84 -17.09 2.40
C MET A 874 12.36 -17.05 0.94
N GLU A 875 11.38 -17.87 0.60
CA GLU A 875 10.77 -17.95 -0.73
C GLU A 875 9.54 -17.03 -0.88
N VAL A 876 9.17 -16.25 0.13
CA VAL A 876 7.94 -15.42 0.10
C VAL A 876 7.94 -14.44 -1.08
N MET A 877 9.11 -13.92 -1.47
CA MET A 877 9.30 -13.03 -2.64
C MET A 877 9.69 -13.79 -3.92
N ARG A 878 9.74 -15.13 -3.89
CA ARG A 878 9.96 -15.98 -5.08
C ARG A 878 8.70 -16.73 -5.51
N LYS A 879 7.64 -16.64 -4.72
CA LYS A 879 6.31 -17.14 -5.07
C LYS A 879 5.55 -16.05 -5.82
N PRO A 880 4.70 -16.42 -6.79
CA PRO A 880 3.78 -15.48 -7.42
C PRO A 880 2.74 -14.98 -6.39
N PRO A 881 2.05 -13.86 -6.69
CA PRO A 881 1.00 -13.32 -5.83
C PRO A 881 -0.15 -14.32 -5.59
N HIS A 882 -0.77 -14.28 -4.41
CA HIS A 882 -1.86 -15.19 -4.07
C HIS A 882 -3.17 -14.84 -4.78
N ASP A 883 -3.92 -15.86 -5.22
CA ASP A 883 -5.22 -15.69 -5.87
C ASP A 883 -6.32 -15.29 -4.86
N ARG A 884 -6.87 -14.07 -5.03
CA ARG A 884 -7.88 -13.49 -4.13
C ARG A 884 -9.22 -14.22 -4.16
N LYS A 885 -9.58 -14.89 -5.27
CA LYS A 885 -10.85 -15.63 -5.37
C LYS A 885 -10.91 -16.76 -4.36
N ARG A 886 -9.79 -17.43 -4.12
CA ARG A 886 -9.66 -18.50 -3.13
C ARG A 886 -9.52 -17.93 -1.72
N GLY A 887 -8.77 -16.84 -1.57
CA GLY A 887 -8.46 -16.26 -0.26
C GLY A 887 -7.69 -17.25 0.62
N VAL A 888 -7.86 -17.15 1.94
CA VAL A 888 -7.09 -17.95 2.91
C VAL A 888 -7.41 -19.45 2.85
N PHE A 889 -8.62 -19.83 2.45
CA PHE A 889 -9.06 -21.22 2.29
C PHE A 889 -8.66 -21.78 0.91
N SER A 890 -7.36 -21.99 0.70
CA SER A 890 -6.88 -22.67 -0.51
C SER A 890 -7.31 -24.15 -0.51
N LYS A 891 -7.37 -24.77 -1.69
CA LYS A 891 -7.68 -26.20 -1.81
C LYS A 891 -6.69 -27.06 -1.03
N GLN A 892 -5.43 -26.63 -0.99
CA GLN A 892 -4.40 -27.30 -0.19
C GLN A 892 -4.74 -27.25 1.31
N ILE A 893 -5.05 -26.07 1.85
CA ILE A 893 -5.39 -25.92 3.28
C ILE A 893 -6.64 -26.72 3.65
N LEU A 894 -7.68 -26.72 2.80
CA LEU A 894 -8.90 -27.49 3.05
C LEU A 894 -8.63 -29.00 3.07
N VAL A 895 -7.88 -29.53 2.10
CA VAL A 895 -7.55 -30.96 2.09
C VAL A 895 -6.65 -31.33 3.27
N ASP A 896 -5.63 -30.53 3.56
CA ASP A 896 -4.73 -30.73 4.69
C ASP A 896 -5.50 -30.74 6.02
N MET A 897 -6.45 -29.83 6.20
CA MET A 897 -7.33 -29.78 7.37
C MET A 897 -8.10 -31.10 7.59
N PHE A 898 -8.72 -31.65 6.55
CA PHE A 898 -9.46 -32.92 6.67
C PHE A 898 -8.54 -34.12 6.87
N VAL A 899 -7.40 -34.18 6.17
CA VAL A 899 -6.45 -35.30 6.29
C VAL A 899 -5.84 -35.34 7.69
N TYR A 900 -5.31 -34.22 8.17
CA TYR A 900 -4.71 -34.15 9.50
C TYR A 900 -5.75 -34.30 10.60
N GLY A 901 -6.96 -33.74 10.42
CA GLY A 901 -8.04 -33.89 11.38
C GLY A 901 -8.52 -35.33 11.49
N THR A 902 -8.65 -36.03 10.35
CA THR A 902 -9.00 -37.46 10.33
C THR A 902 -7.92 -38.31 10.98
N LEU A 903 -6.64 -38.04 10.70
CA LEU A 903 -5.53 -38.73 11.35
C LEU A 903 -5.55 -38.52 12.87
N MET A 904 -5.77 -37.28 13.32
CA MET A 904 -5.85 -36.92 14.74
C MET A 904 -7.02 -37.64 15.44
N GLY A 905 -8.23 -37.54 14.88
CA GLY A 905 -9.43 -38.19 15.41
C GLY A 905 -9.33 -39.71 15.41
N THR A 906 -8.67 -40.31 14.41
CA THR A 906 -8.45 -41.77 14.37
C THR A 906 -7.47 -42.22 15.44
N CYS A 907 -6.37 -41.48 15.66
CA CYS A 907 -5.39 -41.83 16.70
C CYS A 907 -5.99 -41.76 18.11
N THR A 908 -6.81 -40.74 18.38
CA THR A 908 -7.49 -40.59 19.67
C THR A 908 -8.59 -41.63 19.86
N LEU A 909 -9.37 -41.93 18.81
CA LEU A 909 -10.35 -43.00 18.83
C LEU A 909 -9.71 -44.37 19.07
N MET A 910 -8.61 -44.70 18.37
CA MET A 910 -7.88 -45.95 18.59
C MET A 910 -7.33 -46.04 20.01
N THR A 911 -6.86 -44.92 20.58
CA THR A 911 -6.41 -44.90 21.98
C THR A 911 -7.55 -45.21 22.94
N PHE A 912 -8.73 -44.64 22.72
CA PHE A 912 -9.93 -44.95 23.50
C PHE A 912 -10.27 -46.45 23.42
N VAL A 913 -10.27 -47.01 22.21
CA VAL A 913 -10.57 -48.43 21.96
C VAL A 913 -9.52 -49.35 22.59
N ILE A 914 -8.23 -49.05 22.44
CA ILE A 914 -7.13 -49.86 23.00
C ILE A 914 -7.19 -49.88 24.52
N VAL A 915 -7.46 -48.74 25.15
CA VAL A 915 -7.53 -48.67 26.62
C VAL A 915 -8.74 -49.45 27.13
N ILE A 916 -9.90 -49.35 26.49
CA ILE A 916 -11.12 -50.07 26.91
C ILE A 916 -11.04 -51.57 26.61
N TYR A 917 -10.73 -51.95 25.38
CA TYR A 917 -10.84 -53.34 24.93
C TYR A 917 -9.52 -54.13 25.03
N GLY A 918 -8.38 -53.47 25.20
CA GLY A 918 -7.07 -54.13 25.17
C GLY A 918 -6.66 -54.80 26.47
N MET A 919 -7.05 -54.25 27.62
CA MET A 919 -6.63 -54.76 28.94
C MET A 919 -7.79 -55.12 29.86
N TYR A 920 -8.97 -54.51 29.68
CA TYR A 920 -10.12 -54.73 30.55
C TYR A 920 -11.05 -55.85 30.13
N ASP A 921 -10.72 -56.65 29.10
CA ASP A 921 -11.57 -57.67 28.45
C ASP A 921 -12.99 -57.14 28.22
N GLY A 922 -13.38 -56.83 26.98
CA GLY A 922 -14.65 -56.16 26.61
C GLY A 922 -15.98 -56.78 27.12
N ASN A 923 -15.92 -57.79 27.99
CA ASN A 923 -16.97 -58.33 28.84
C ASN A 923 -17.32 -57.47 30.07
N MET A 924 -16.51 -56.48 30.46
CA MET A 924 -16.95 -55.44 31.40
C MET A 924 -17.76 -54.40 30.63
N SER A 925 -19.05 -54.26 30.97
CA SER A 925 -19.89 -53.18 30.45
C SER A 925 -19.23 -51.82 30.71
N LEU A 926 -19.52 -50.83 29.86
CA LEU A 926 -19.02 -49.43 29.95
C LEU A 926 -19.46 -48.67 31.24
N GLY A 927 -19.83 -49.40 32.29
CA GLY A 927 -20.40 -48.93 33.56
C GLY A 927 -21.83 -48.41 33.39
N LYS A 928 -22.38 -47.81 34.45
CA LYS A 928 -23.65 -47.07 34.44
C LYS A 928 -23.42 -45.61 34.85
N GLU A 929 -24.07 -44.67 34.16
CA GLU A 929 -24.01 -43.22 34.41
C GLU A 929 -22.58 -42.62 34.47
N CYS A 930 -21.62 -43.23 33.77
CA CYS A 930 -20.21 -42.79 33.78
C CYS A 930 -19.98 -41.40 33.17
N ASN A 931 -20.99 -40.83 32.52
CA ASN A 931 -20.98 -39.46 32.02
C ASN A 931 -21.13 -38.42 33.15
N LYS A 932 -21.84 -38.74 34.24
CA LYS A 932 -22.15 -37.79 35.33
C LYS A 932 -21.25 -37.94 36.54
N LYS A 933 -21.12 -39.17 37.08
CA LYS A 933 -20.46 -39.44 38.36
C LYS A 933 -19.36 -40.48 38.22
N TYR A 934 -18.39 -40.40 39.13
CA TYR A 934 -17.35 -41.40 39.26
C TYR A 934 -17.88 -42.57 40.10
N SER A 935 -17.75 -43.79 39.59
CA SER A 935 -17.95 -45.06 40.30
C SER A 935 -16.79 -46.01 40.00
N GLU A 936 -16.65 -47.09 40.78
CA GLU A 936 -15.61 -48.09 40.54
C GLU A 936 -15.80 -48.83 39.20
N GLU A 937 -17.04 -48.99 38.76
CA GLU A 937 -17.37 -49.56 37.43
C GLU A 937 -16.93 -48.65 36.27
N CYS A 938 -16.84 -47.33 36.50
CA CYS A 938 -16.44 -46.35 35.48
C CYS A 938 -14.93 -46.17 35.33
N VAL A 939 -14.10 -46.91 36.09
CA VAL A 939 -12.63 -46.78 36.05
C VAL A 939 -12.05 -46.94 34.64
N PRO A 940 -12.48 -47.93 33.81
CA PRO A 940 -11.96 -48.08 32.45
C PRO A 940 -12.26 -46.85 31.57
N VAL A 941 -13.49 -46.31 31.65
CA VAL A 941 -13.91 -45.13 30.91
C VAL A 941 -13.14 -43.88 31.35
N PHE A 942 -12.97 -43.68 32.66
CA PHE A 942 -12.26 -42.51 33.19
C PHE A 942 -10.76 -42.54 32.86
N ARG A 943 -10.15 -43.73 32.79
CA ARG A 943 -8.75 -43.88 32.32
C ARG A 943 -8.63 -43.69 30.82
N ALA A 944 -9.55 -44.23 30.03
CA ALA A 944 -9.60 -44.02 28.58
C ALA A 944 -9.76 -42.52 28.24
N ARG A 945 -10.65 -41.80 28.95
CA ARG A 945 -10.80 -40.33 28.82
C ARG A 945 -9.52 -39.58 29.14
N ALA A 946 -8.81 -39.96 30.19
CA ALA A 946 -7.53 -39.32 30.54
C ALA A 946 -6.46 -39.58 29.47
N ALA A 947 -6.38 -40.80 28.94
CA ALA A 947 -5.45 -41.14 27.86
C ALA A 947 -5.78 -40.38 26.56
N VAL A 948 -7.07 -40.30 26.18
CA VAL A 948 -7.54 -39.53 25.03
C VAL A 948 -7.26 -38.04 25.21
N PHE A 949 -7.55 -37.48 26.38
CA PHE A 949 -7.26 -36.08 26.69
C PHE A 949 -5.76 -35.77 26.59
N ALA A 950 -4.91 -36.61 27.20
CA ALA A 950 -3.46 -36.46 27.16
C ALA A 950 -2.93 -36.54 25.72
N LEU A 951 -3.37 -37.55 24.95
CA LEU A 951 -3.00 -37.71 23.56
C LEU A 951 -3.46 -36.54 22.70
N LEU A 952 -4.75 -36.20 22.72
CA LEU A 952 -5.31 -35.11 21.92
C LEU A 952 -4.56 -33.79 22.19
N THR A 953 -4.30 -33.49 23.47
CA THR A 953 -3.51 -32.33 23.87
C THR A 953 -2.12 -32.35 23.23
N TRP A 954 -1.41 -33.48 23.31
CA TRP A 954 -0.08 -33.61 22.69
C TRP A 954 -0.12 -33.54 21.17
N LEU A 955 -1.10 -34.17 20.51
CA LEU A 955 -1.24 -34.13 19.05
C LEU A 955 -1.46 -32.70 18.55
N ILE A 956 -2.31 -31.93 19.22
CA ILE A 956 -2.55 -30.52 18.90
C ILE A 956 -1.27 -29.72 19.06
N LEU A 957 -0.58 -29.86 20.19
CA LEU A 957 0.67 -29.14 20.45
C LEU A 957 1.78 -29.48 19.45
N LEU A 958 1.96 -30.76 19.12
CA LEU A 958 2.92 -31.21 18.11
C LEU A 958 2.53 -30.73 16.70
N SER A 959 1.24 -30.68 16.38
CA SER A 959 0.75 -30.16 15.10
C SER A 959 1.17 -28.70 14.87
N ALA A 960 1.30 -27.90 15.93
CA ALA A 960 1.74 -26.51 15.81
C ALA A 960 3.19 -26.40 15.32
N TRP A 961 4.07 -27.33 15.70
CA TRP A 961 5.42 -27.40 15.14
C TRP A 961 5.42 -27.93 13.71
N GLU A 962 4.61 -28.96 13.44
CA GLU A 962 4.46 -29.52 12.11
C GLU A 962 3.95 -28.48 11.09
N PHE A 963 3.05 -27.58 11.49
CA PHE A 963 2.43 -26.60 10.59
C PHE A 963 3.26 -25.32 10.39
N LYS A 964 4.49 -25.24 10.92
CA LYS A 964 5.43 -24.14 10.61
C LYS A 964 5.63 -23.98 9.10
N ASP A 965 5.59 -25.07 8.35
CA ASP A 965 5.54 -25.09 6.90
C ASP A 965 4.54 -26.17 6.40
N VAL A 966 3.72 -25.83 5.42
CA VAL A 966 2.64 -26.70 4.93
C VAL A 966 3.18 -27.85 4.06
N ARG A 967 4.37 -27.72 3.47
CA ARG A 967 4.98 -28.68 2.55
C ARG A 967 6.31 -29.24 3.04
N ARG A 968 7.15 -28.43 3.69
CA ARG A 968 8.48 -28.87 4.16
C ARG A 968 8.38 -29.78 5.38
N SER A 969 9.38 -30.65 5.52
CA SER A 969 9.47 -31.57 6.65
C SER A 969 9.90 -30.80 7.90
N LEU A 970 9.39 -31.17 9.07
CA LEU A 970 9.86 -30.66 10.36
C LEU A 970 11.37 -30.89 10.53
N PHE A 971 11.91 -31.99 9.99
CA PHE A 971 13.32 -32.34 10.09
C PHE A 971 14.23 -31.55 9.13
N HIS A 972 13.64 -30.81 8.19
CA HIS A 972 14.36 -30.05 7.18
C HIS A 972 13.54 -28.80 6.76
N LEU A 973 13.35 -27.89 7.70
CA LEU A 973 12.59 -26.64 7.50
C LEU A 973 13.35 -25.64 6.62
N ASN A 974 14.67 -25.50 6.83
CA ASN A 974 15.51 -24.60 6.06
C ASN A 974 16.58 -25.35 5.23
N PRO A 975 16.44 -25.39 3.89
CA PRO A 975 17.39 -26.11 3.02
C PRO A 975 18.77 -25.47 2.95
N ASP A 976 18.91 -24.19 3.27
CA ASP A 976 20.17 -23.46 3.21
C ASP A 976 20.99 -23.59 4.53
N ASN A 977 20.42 -24.24 5.56
CA ASN A 977 21.03 -24.35 6.88
C ASN A 977 21.68 -25.73 7.09
N ASN A 978 22.99 -25.84 6.85
CA ASN A 978 23.77 -27.08 6.96
C ASN A 978 24.23 -27.44 8.40
N LYS A 979 23.58 -26.93 9.44
CA LYS A 979 23.97 -27.19 10.85
C LYS A 979 23.57 -28.61 11.30
N LYS A 980 24.46 -29.28 12.06
CA LYS A 980 24.25 -30.65 12.61
C LYS A 980 22.98 -30.81 13.49
N PHE A 981 22.44 -29.72 14.06
CA PHE A 981 21.19 -29.69 14.84
C PHE A 981 20.18 -28.67 14.27
N ALA A 982 19.93 -28.72 12.96
CA ALA A 982 19.03 -27.78 12.28
C ALA A 982 17.62 -27.74 12.90
N VAL A 983 17.06 -28.89 13.28
CA VAL A 983 15.69 -29.00 13.83
C VAL A 983 15.51 -28.18 15.11
N PHE A 984 16.43 -28.28 16.07
CA PHE A 984 16.31 -27.54 17.34
C PHE A 984 16.47 -26.04 17.12
N HIS A 985 17.42 -25.64 16.27
CA HIS A 985 17.62 -24.24 15.92
C HIS A 985 16.40 -23.63 15.22
N ASP A 986 15.80 -24.38 14.28
CA ASP A 986 14.64 -23.94 13.50
C ASP A 986 13.35 -23.92 14.34
N LEU A 987 13.23 -24.79 15.35
CA LEU A 987 12.16 -24.73 16.36
C LEU A 987 12.35 -23.55 17.32
N TRP A 988 13.59 -23.29 17.76
CA TRP A 988 13.91 -22.22 18.70
C TRP A 988 13.86 -20.81 18.09
N SER A 989 13.87 -20.70 16.75
CA SER A 989 13.75 -19.41 16.04
C SER A 989 12.53 -18.61 16.50
N ASN A 990 11.41 -19.29 16.76
CA ASN A 990 10.23 -18.73 17.40
C ASN A 990 10.12 -19.18 18.86
N LYS A 991 10.81 -18.44 19.73
CA LYS A 991 10.84 -18.72 21.18
C LYS A 991 9.44 -18.78 21.80
N PHE A 992 8.51 -17.94 21.34
CA PHE A 992 7.16 -17.93 21.88
C PHE A 992 6.41 -19.22 21.57
N LEU A 993 6.45 -19.69 20.31
CA LEU A 993 5.85 -20.96 19.92
C LEU A 993 6.50 -22.14 20.65
N PHE A 994 7.83 -22.14 20.77
CA PHE A 994 8.56 -23.19 21.49
C PHE A 994 8.10 -23.34 22.94
N TRP A 995 8.07 -22.23 23.69
CA TRP A 995 7.64 -22.25 25.10
C TRP A 995 6.14 -22.52 25.25
N ALA A 996 5.30 -22.02 24.34
CA ALA A 996 3.86 -22.32 24.35
C ALA A 996 3.61 -23.83 24.22
N VAL A 997 4.32 -24.50 23.31
CA VAL A 997 4.21 -25.95 23.13
C VAL A 997 4.77 -26.70 24.34
N LEU A 998 5.94 -26.33 24.84
CA LEU A 998 6.56 -27.02 25.97
C LEU A 998 5.73 -26.90 27.26
N ILE A 999 5.23 -25.70 27.56
CA ILE A 999 4.35 -25.47 28.72
C ILE A 999 3.04 -26.26 28.55
N GLY A 1000 2.48 -26.29 27.35
CA GLY A 1000 1.29 -27.09 27.05
C GLY A 1000 1.51 -28.60 27.22
N LEU A 1001 2.68 -29.13 26.84
CA LEU A 1001 2.97 -30.56 27.00
C LEU A 1001 3.05 -30.93 28.48
N VAL A 1002 3.64 -30.05 29.30
CA VAL A 1002 3.77 -30.23 30.75
C VAL A 1002 2.44 -30.01 31.47
N SER A 1003 1.53 -29.17 30.95
CA SER A 1003 0.25 -28.87 31.59
C SER A 1003 -0.68 -30.09 31.72
N VAL A 1004 -0.47 -31.12 30.90
CA VAL A 1004 -1.22 -32.39 30.97
C VAL A 1004 -1.02 -33.09 32.31
N PHE A 1005 0.20 -33.11 32.88
CA PHE A 1005 0.47 -33.86 34.11
C PHE A 1005 -0.34 -33.33 35.32
N PRO A 1006 -0.35 -32.00 35.62
CA PRO A 1006 -1.21 -31.45 36.66
C PRO A 1006 -2.69 -31.80 36.47
N THR A 1007 -3.22 -31.67 35.24
CA THR A 1007 -4.65 -31.90 34.99
C THR A 1007 -5.09 -33.35 35.24
N VAL A 1008 -4.22 -34.32 34.94
CA VAL A 1008 -4.52 -35.75 35.08
C VAL A 1008 -4.34 -36.26 36.51
N TYR A 1009 -3.35 -35.74 37.24
CA TYR A 1009 -2.95 -36.29 38.55
C TYR A 1009 -3.42 -35.48 39.77
N ILE A 1010 -3.79 -34.20 39.62
CA ILE A 1010 -4.26 -33.41 40.77
C ILE A 1010 -5.65 -33.91 41.22
N PRO A 1011 -5.79 -34.38 42.48
CA PRO A 1011 -7.07 -34.85 43.01
C PRO A 1011 -8.13 -33.75 43.01
N GLY A 1012 -9.37 -34.11 42.68
CA GLY A 1012 -10.49 -33.16 42.58
C GLY A 1012 -10.57 -32.50 41.20
N LEU A 1013 -9.44 -31.99 40.68
CA LEU A 1013 -9.37 -31.45 39.32
C LEU A 1013 -9.65 -32.54 38.28
N ASN A 1014 -9.00 -33.70 38.42
CA ASN A 1014 -9.16 -34.81 37.48
C ASN A 1014 -10.59 -35.39 37.46
N ARG A 1015 -11.13 -35.79 38.62
CA ARG A 1015 -12.41 -36.51 38.71
C ARG A 1015 -13.64 -35.61 38.66
N ASN A 1016 -13.61 -34.44 39.31
CA ASN A 1016 -14.80 -33.59 39.43
C ASN A 1016 -14.94 -32.62 38.26
N VAL A 1017 -13.81 -32.07 37.76
CA VAL A 1017 -13.82 -31.09 36.66
C VAL A 1017 -13.66 -31.79 35.32
N PHE A 1018 -12.57 -32.53 35.10
CA PHE A 1018 -12.28 -33.13 33.79
C PHE A 1018 -12.95 -34.49 33.53
N LYS A 1019 -13.59 -35.09 34.55
CA LYS A 1019 -14.27 -36.40 34.47
C LYS A 1019 -13.36 -37.53 33.99
N HIS A 1020 -12.11 -37.52 34.46
CA HIS A 1020 -11.10 -38.53 34.14
C HIS A 1020 -10.27 -38.91 35.38
N THR A 1021 -9.39 -39.93 35.29
CA THR A 1021 -8.54 -40.33 36.42
C THR A 1021 -7.10 -40.61 35.99
N GLY A 1022 -6.19 -40.72 36.95
CA GLY A 1022 -4.77 -40.90 36.68
C GLY A 1022 -4.49 -42.15 35.83
N ILE A 1023 -3.60 -42.00 34.86
CA ILE A 1023 -3.15 -43.06 33.94
C ILE A 1023 -1.77 -43.59 34.33
N SER A 1024 -1.44 -44.78 33.84
CA SER A 1024 -0.25 -45.58 34.16
C SER A 1024 0.39 -46.11 32.86
N TRP A 1025 0.13 -47.38 32.52
CA TRP A 1025 0.59 -48.02 31.27
C TRP A 1025 0.03 -47.34 30.01
N GLU A 1026 -1.12 -46.67 30.14
CA GLU A 1026 -1.79 -45.96 29.06
C GLU A 1026 -0.91 -44.83 28.47
N TRP A 1027 0.07 -44.31 29.22
CA TRP A 1027 1.10 -43.40 28.69
C TRP A 1027 1.90 -44.00 27.54
N GLY A 1028 2.13 -45.32 27.55
CA GLY A 1028 2.78 -46.02 26.44
C GLY A 1028 1.97 -45.90 25.15
N VAL A 1029 0.64 -45.98 25.24
CA VAL A 1029 -0.28 -45.79 24.11
C VAL A 1029 -0.25 -44.33 23.64
N VAL A 1030 -0.27 -43.38 24.57
CA VAL A 1030 -0.19 -41.94 24.28
C VAL A 1030 1.09 -41.60 23.50
N VAL A 1031 2.25 -42.06 23.97
CA VAL A 1031 3.53 -41.84 23.30
C VAL A 1031 3.56 -42.53 21.94
N GLY A 1032 3.13 -43.80 21.87
CA GLY A 1032 3.10 -44.56 20.62
C GLY A 1032 2.23 -43.90 19.54
N MET A 1033 1.03 -43.48 19.90
CA MET A 1033 0.10 -42.82 18.96
C MET A 1033 0.56 -41.41 18.57
N SER A 1034 1.29 -40.71 19.45
CA SER A 1034 1.93 -39.43 19.10
C SER A 1034 2.97 -39.59 18.00
N ILE A 1035 3.78 -40.67 18.06
CA ILE A 1035 4.75 -41.00 17.01
C ILE A 1035 4.04 -41.34 15.69
N VAL A 1036 2.97 -42.16 15.75
CA VAL A 1036 2.17 -42.52 14.57
C VAL A 1036 1.60 -41.26 13.89
N PHE A 1037 1.11 -40.30 14.68
CA PHE A 1037 0.58 -39.05 14.15
C PHE A 1037 1.65 -38.21 13.44
N VAL A 1038 2.80 -37.99 14.07
CA VAL A 1038 3.93 -37.23 13.48
C VAL A 1038 4.41 -37.89 12.19
N VAL A 1039 4.60 -39.22 12.20
CA VAL A 1039 4.98 -39.99 11.01
C VAL A 1039 3.92 -39.87 9.91
N GLY A 1040 2.64 -39.93 10.25
CA GLY A 1040 1.55 -39.77 9.30
C GLY A 1040 1.53 -38.40 8.62
N ILE A 1041 1.74 -37.31 9.38
CA ILE A 1041 1.87 -35.96 8.81
C ILE A 1041 3.07 -35.87 7.87
N GLU A 1042 4.23 -36.38 8.30
CA GLU A 1042 5.45 -36.33 7.49
C GLU A 1042 5.36 -37.17 6.22
N ILE A 1043 4.68 -38.32 6.26
CA ILE A 1043 4.34 -39.11 5.07
C ILE A 1043 3.44 -38.31 4.12
N TRP A 1044 2.40 -37.65 4.63
CA TRP A 1044 1.52 -36.83 3.81
C TRP A 1044 2.27 -35.67 3.15
N LYS A 1045 3.12 -34.97 3.90
CA LYS A 1045 4.00 -33.93 3.35
C LYS A 1045 4.97 -34.49 2.30
N LEU A 1046 5.56 -35.67 2.54
CA LEU A 1046 6.43 -36.34 1.58
C LEU A 1046 5.70 -36.67 0.27
N ILE A 1047 4.46 -37.17 0.35
CA ILE A 1047 3.61 -37.45 -0.81
C ILE A 1047 3.36 -36.16 -1.60
N LYS A 1048 2.97 -35.07 -0.92
CA LYS A 1048 2.75 -33.76 -1.57
C LYS A 1048 4.02 -33.26 -2.28
N ARG A 1049 5.19 -33.35 -1.64
CA ARG A 1049 6.47 -32.94 -2.22
C ARG A 1049 6.87 -33.77 -3.44
N ARG A 1050 6.71 -35.11 -3.38
CA ARG A 1050 7.09 -36.02 -4.46
C ARG A 1050 6.16 -35.95 -5.67
N THR A 1051 4.86 -35.82 -5.43
CA THR A 1051 3.84 -35.86 -6.50
C THR A 1051 3.52 -34.49 -7.06
N GLY A 1052 3.87 -33.40 -6.36
CA GLY A 1052 3.47 -32.04 -6.73
C GLY A 1052 1.96 -31.80 -6.62
N ILE A 1053 1.22 -32.71 -5.99
CA ILE A 1053 -0.23 -32.60 -5.82
C ILE A 1053 -0.55 -31.37 -4.97
N LEU A 1054 -1.62 -30.66 -5.35
CA LEU A 1054 -2.10 -29.43 -4.70
C LEU A 1054 -1.06 -28.29 -4.68
N ASP A 1055 -0.04 -28.34 -5.54
CA ASP A 1055 0.95 -27.25 -5.63
C ASP A 1055 0.37 -26.13 -6.48
N ASP A 1056 -0.20 -25.14 -5.80
CA ASP A 1056 -0.83 -24.01 -6.46
C ASP A 1056 0.21 -23.06 -7.09
N HIS A 1057 1.48 -23.10 -6.66
CA HIS A 1057 2.50 -22.13 -7.04
C HIS A 1057 3.91 -22.75 -7.11
N LYS A 1058 4.27 -23.35 -8.26
CA LYS A 1058 5.67 -23.75 -8.50
C LYS A 1058 6.56 -22.50 -8.43
N VAL A 1059 7.56 -22.52 -7.56
CA VAL A 1059 8.63 -21.50 -7.55
C VAL A 1059 9.30 -21.53 -8.92
N VAL A 1060 9.19 -20.45 -9.68
CA VAL A 1060 9.86 -20.31 -10.98
C VAL A 1060 11.35 -20.13 -10.67
N LYS A 1061 12.16 -21.12 -11.07
CA LYS A 1061 13.63 -21.05 -10.96
C LYS A 1061 14.19 -20.76 -12.35
N GLY A 1062 14.66 -19.53 -12.59
CA GLY A 1062 15.27 -19.11 -13.87
C GLY A 1062 15.40 -17.59 -13.99
N ASN A 1063 16.21 -17.09 -14.94
CA ASN A 1063 16.27 -15.68 -15.29
C ASN A 1063 14.99 -15.31 -16.05
N TRP A 1064 14.20 -14.39 -15.52
CA TRP A 1064 12.94 -13.97 -16.15
C TRP A 1064 13.12 -12.61 -16.83
N SER A 1065 12.72 -12.51 -18.10
CA SER A 1065 12.40 -11.25 -18.76
C SER A 1065 10.88 -11.03 -18.63
N GLN A 1066 10.46 -9.81 -18.26
CA GLN A 1066 9.04 -9.45 -18.23
C GLN A 1066 8.41 -9.73 -19.60
N GLY A 1067 7.60 -10.79 -19.75
CA GLY A 1067 6.96 -11.11 -21.04
C GLY A 1067 6.70 -12.60 -21.33
N GLU A 1068 7.20 -13.55 -20.54
CA GLU A 1068 6.79 -14.96 -20.69
C GLU A 1068 5.56 -15.25 -19.81
N GLU A 1069 4.36 -15.11 -20.39
CA GLU A 1069 3.17 -15.74 -19.81
C GLU A 1069 3.25 -17.26 -19.93
N GLY A 1070 2.97 -17.92 -18.80
CA GLY A 1070 2.91 -19.37 -18.69
C GLY A 1070 1.90 -19.98 -19.66
N GLY A 1071 2.43 -20.73 -20.63
CA GLY A 1071 1.66 -21.62 -21.48
C GLY A 1071 0.88 -22.64 -20.66
N LYS A 1072 -0.45 -22.61 -20.79
CA LYS A 1072 -1.38 -23.63 -20.30
C LYS A 1072 -1.00 -25.00 -20.86
N MET A 1073 -0.58 -25.92 -20.01
CA MET A 1073 -0.75 -27.36 -20.30
C MET A 1073 -1.06 -28.14 -19.02
N LYS A 1074 -2.33 -28.08 -18.57
CA LYS A 1074 -2.87 -29.09 -17.64
C LYS A 1074 -3.31 -30.29 -18.46
N ARG A 1075 -2.40 -31.25 -18.69
CA ARG A 1075 -2.78 -32.66 -18.86
C ARG A 1075 -3.04 -33.23 -17.48
N THR A 1076 -4.29 -33.21 -17.03
CA THR A 1076 -4.76 -34.04 -15.94
C THR A 1076 -4.68 -35.50 -16.38
N MET A 1077 -3.78 -36.26 -15.74
CA MET A 1077 -3.77 -37.73 -15.80
C MET A 1077 -5.01 -38.26 -15.08
N SER A 1078 -5.90 -38.92 -15.81
CA SER A 1078 -6.92 -39.78 -15.21
C SER A 1078 -6.26 -41.09 -14.79
N PHE A 1079 -6.39 -41.43 -13.51
CA PHE A 1079 -6.10 -42.76 -13.01
C PHE A 1079 -7.17 -43.72 -13.60
N SER A 1080 -6.75 -44.61 -14.49
CA SER A 1080 -7.54 -45.79 -14.86
C SER A 1080 -6.92 -47.01 -14.19
N LEU A 1081 -7.60 -47.50 -13.16
CA LEU A 1081 -7.31 -48.78 -12.53
C LEU A 1081 -8.64 -49.39 -12.07
N SER A 1082 -9.37 -49.94 -13.04
CA SER A 1082 -10.18 -51.14 -12.83
C SER A 1082 -10.47 -51.77 -14.19
N ARG A 1083 -9.95 -52.99 -14.37
CA ARG A 1083 -10.30 -53.87 -15.48
C ARG A 1083 -11.04 -55.05 -14.89
N SER A 1084 -12.02 -55.53 -15.65
CA SER A 1084 -12.70 -56.82 -15.54
C SER A 1084 -13.82 -56.96 -14.51
N TRP A 1085 -15.06 -56.73 -14.94
CA TRP A 1085 -16.04 -57.82 -15.03
C TRP A 1085 -17.27 -57.49 -15.90
N GLY A 1086 -17.72 -58.48 -16.69
CA GLY A 1086 -19.15 -58.72 -16.94
C GLY A 1086 -19.89 -57.93 -18.03
N ARG A 1087 -20.01 -58.54 -19.22
CA ARG A 1087 -21.09 -58.29 -20.20
C ARG A 1087 -22.48 -58.43 -19.55
N SER A 1088 -23.44 -57.52 -19.82
CA SER A 1088 -24.78 -57.88 -20.32
C SER A 1088 -25.66 -56.67 -20.69
N LYS A 1089 -26.19 -56.73 -21.93
CA LYS A 1089 -27.51 -56.34 -22.48
C LYS A 1089 -28.39 -55.22 -21.86
N SER A 1090 -28.89 -54.41 -22.80
CA SER A 1090 -30.23 -53.75 -22.87
C SER A 1090 -30.46 -52.57 -21.93
N PHE A 1091 -31.15 -51.48 -22.28
CA PHE A 1091 -32.42 -51.37 -22.99
C PHE A 1091 -32.62 -49.91 -23.50
N LEU A 1092 -33.44 -49.78 -24.54
CA LEU A 1092 -33.78 -48.56 -25.30
C LEU A 1092 -34.89 -47.73 -24.62
N ARG A 1093 -35.17 -46.54 -25.21
CA ARG A 1093 -36.33 -45.62 -25.05
C ARG A 1093 -36.24 -44.57 -23.92
N THR A 1094 -36.54 -43.27 -24.14
CA THR A 1094 -37.61 -42.62 -24.94
C THR A 1094 -37.18 -41.14 -25.18
N MET A 1095 -37.12 -40.57 -26.41
CA MET A 1095 -38.14 -39.75 -27.11
C MET A 1095 -39.15 -39.01 -26.18
N THR A 1096 -39.63 -37.77 -26.34
CA THR A 1096 -39.59 -36.66 -27.33
C THR A 1096 -40.55 -35.58 -26.80
N SER A 1097 -40.30 -34.29 -27.02
CA SER A 1097 -41.29 -33.23 -27.40
C SER A 1097 -40.53 -31.90 -27.59
N SER A 1098 -40.29 -31.37 -28.79
CA SER A 1098 -41.17 -30.53 -29.65
C SER A 1098 -41.71 -29.28 -28.91
N THR A 1099 -41.67 -28.05 -29.44
CA THR A 1099 -41.92 -27.62 -30.82
C THR A 1099 -41.58 -26.13 -31.05
N THR A 1100 -41.32 -25.76 -32.33
CA THR A 1100 -41.51 -24.46 -33.05
C THR A 1100 -40.71 -23.19 -32.69
N GLY A 1101 -40.18 -22.39 -33.64
CA GLY A 1101 -40.15 -22.49 -35.11
C GLY A 1101 -39.39 -21.34 -35.83
N ASN A 1102 -38.88 -21.70 -37.02
CA ASN A 1102 -38.56 -20.98 -38.27
C ASN A 1102 -37.43 -19.91 -38.44
N PRO A 1103 -36.84 -19.83 -39.67
CA PRO A 1103 -35.49 -19.32 -39.99
C PRO A 1103 -35.43 -18.23 -41.10
N ALA A 1104 -34.23 -17.73 -41.43
CA ALA A 1104 -33.74 -17.18 -42.72
C ALA A 1104 -32.40 -16.44 -42.44
N ALA A 1105 -31.33 -16.38 -43.26
CA ALA A 1105 -30.97 -16.76 -44.64
C ALA A 1105 -29.43 -17.02 -44.63
N ASP A 1106 -28.87 -18.03 -45.33
CA ASP A 1106 -28.38 -18.01 -46.73
C ASP A 1106 -27.49 -16.78 -47.08
N GLU A 1107 -26.31 -16.83 -47.70
CA GLU A 1107 -25.51 -17.86 -48.37
C GLU A 1107 -24.17 -17.18 -48.79
N ARG A 1108 -23.15 -17.96 -49.22
CA ARG A 1108 -21.95 -17.62 -50.07
C ARG A 1108 -20.56 -17.42 -49.45
N ARG A 1109 -19.85 -18.55 -49.34
CA ARG A 1109 -18.66 -18.97 -50.13
C ARG A 1109 -17.64 -17.93 -50.68
N VAL A 1110 -16.39 -18.22 -50.28
CA VAL A 1110 -15.19 -18.55 -51.11
C VAL A 1110 -14.20 -17.43 -51.47
N ASP A 1111 -12.99 -17.64 -50.96
CA ASP A 1111 -11.68 -17.13 -51.36
C ASP A 1111 -11.44 -17.16 -52.88
N GLU A 1112 -10.77 -16.14 -53.42
CA GLU A 1112 -9.38 -16.24 -53.89
C GLU A 1112 -8.96 -15.04 -54.75
N ARG A 1113 -7.70 -14.62 -54.54
CA ARG A 1113 -6.78 -13.96 -55.49
C ARG A 1113 -7.04 -12.50 -55.85
N ARG A 1114 -6.06 -11.64 -56.16
CA ARG A 1114 -4.58 -11.57 -56.07
C ARG A 1114 -4.25 -10.25 -56.81
N ILE A 1115 -3.13 -9.62 -56.45
CA ILE A 1115 -2.33 -8.67 -57.25
C ILE A 1115 -2.71 -7.17 -57.21
N ASP A 1116 -1.77 -6.45 -56.59
CA ASP A 1116 -1.18 -5.11 -56.85
C ASP A 1116 -2.02 -3.84 -56.99
N GLY A 1117 -1.56 -2.82 -56.26
CA GLY A 1117 -1.56 -1.44 -56.74
C GLY A 1117 -1.71 -0.38 -55.65
N GLN A 1118 -0.58 0.16 -55.17
CA GLN A 1118 -0.34 1.53 -54.68
C GLN A 1118 -1.37 2.10 -53.68
N VAL A 1119 -1.01 2.35 -52.42
CA VAL A 1119 -0.15 3.42 -51.89
C VAL A 1119 0.16 3.11 -50.43
#